data_AF-A0A058YZN0-F1
#
_entry.id   AF-A0A058YZN0-F1
#
_cell.length_a   1.000
_cell.length_b   1.000
_cell.length_c   1.000
_cell.angle_alpha   90.00
_cell.angle_beta   90.00
_cell.angle_gamma   90.00
#
_symmetry.space_group_name_H-M   'P 1'
#
loop_
_entity.id
_entity.type
_entity.pdbx_description
1 polymer ?
#
loop_
_entity_poly.entity_id
_entity_poly.type
_entity_poly.pdbx_seq_one_letter_code
_entity_poly.pdbx_strand_id
1 'polypeptide(L)'
;MDTPTRSRAWPQSGPVTARRRAQAYLLAVLVATLALVLTRPAAGQSSTPPFTLLSFVSANDKLVPGPAEAELYTEADGSTYALLWDGPAKSQASTYQGVSTATEGEVRWGPQFRTTVSHHIARHNMRPMLGPDAEFLVFPRPTQRRGFAMILEYTSTAFALLEWYATYSYPNGGTGQVLKGFLNIFTLDVTLLVAVEKGPAWDIFWVEVTEGMPGTFESLLFTTHVKPTADLFVEVPTGGAIYVPLLDSLDTYQRMSKPGPVSRSTYAWGAPLQQVVLTRLVPPANLSCQGGDMVALTVLGQIEVKTCFTSLWSNPRYTTKLPLGAASTGRLIAAPLVDSSTVEPHFYYLADASTAMPATLWRVRFHAGGSFTWTQVRLPGSGWDLAKTQLLLLPVTGSPSKRWTLVIGGRAYYDPADFLCGVDATIACPGEPGWWASPTGWVCKPRSIMAPMVASRSLCFGCHAGYYADTRDRCSVCAGDLLLEVKQGPYAGPASCVAACSPGYVQEGRLCVKSQARLPSGALGMDMSLGAYAPRVSGSSTPVRVVGMAATHLLLNSQSRLMLRPESRLNPDLPREGALLLTDTGEVLLSTLSNLSAASPAPMARVASLSGRSMEPRLRELGPFPGLRYSDEQLAIVSCGSRISVVFVTCSFPAFGSPTPCTVSDATVVDLGPGMEITKCYDMHSASSTMEILIPIATSTSGRHVVRLRKDVSTMEILIPIATSTSGRHVVRLRKVGSQAAFEHHIVRDVHAVADLPGLSMVLTLDSFKTVALYKKDLAANDPRTELLAQQDISFSGYWHSVFRVPVVREADSTVLRYDTVFSGTEYGSWVVAMATKGGMYLTGKLLDATRPRQVLGKPYLQPVNERCLLAELVTSDPEFPAALVLLSDRVLGMAVVQCLPNSQNQCHLLPAFFHEDPYRELGLAQMQDVVMHAADLRAGHFATLLAVNQAGDVQRVAFKADCPARTFGIWCKPCHGSCLGGCTGPTSADCVV
;
A
#
# COMPACT_ATOMS: atom_id res chain seq x y z
N MET A 1 26.57 -58.77 25.51
CA MET A 1 26.39 -57.32 25.36
C MET A 1 25.96 -57.10 23.91
N ASP A 2 24.72 -57.49 23.62
CA ASP A 2 23.49 -56.67 23.75
C ASP A 2 23.36 -55.79 22.50
N THR A 3 22.27 -55.75 21.74
CA THR A 3 20.94 -56.40 21.67
C THR A 3 20.34 -55.93 20.32
N PRO A 4 19.17 -56.43 19.85
CA PRO A 4 18.95 -56.74 18.44
C PRO A 4 17.72 -56.07 17.74
N THR A 5 17.69 -56.21 16.41
CA THR A 5 16.60 -56.59 15.46
C THR A 5 15.11 -56.12 15.54
N ARG A 6 14.64 -55.60 14.39
CA ARG A 6 13.48 -55.98 13.51
C ARG A 6 11.98 -55.94 13.98
N SER A 7 11.19 -55.34 13.07
CA SER A 7 9.98 -55.86 12.35
C SER A 7 8.53 -55.43 12.69
N ARG A 8 7.87 -54.91 11.63
CA ARG A 8 6.60 -55.32 10.95
C ARG A 8 5.24 -55.09 11.62
N ALA A 9 4.32 -54.47 10.85
CA ALA A 9 3.05 -55.04 10.31
C ALA A 9 1.87 -54.03 10.25
N TRP A 10 1.27 -53.88 9.06
CA TRP A 10 -0.18 -53.60 8.83
C TRP A 10 -0.99 -54.90 9.12
N PRO A 11 -2.36 -54.99 9.21
CA PRO A 11 -3.42 -54.22 8.52
C PRO A 11 -4.86 -54.17 9.18
N GLN A 12 -5.88 -53.69 8.42
CA GLN A 12 -7.35 -54.03 8.44
C GLN A 12 -8.23 -53.56 9.64
N SER A 13 -9.52 -53.19 9.54
CA SER A 13 -10.67 -53.57 8.69
C SER A 13 -11.83 -52.53 8.78
N GLY A 14 -12.85 -52.60 7.89
CA GLY A 14 -14.03 -51.68 7.75
C GLY A 14 -15.06 -51.74 8.91
N PRO A 15 -16.39 -51.49 8.77
CA PRO A 15 -17.21 -51.31 7.56
C PRO A 15 -18.40 -50.28 7.66
N VAL A 16 -19.09 -50.06 6.53
CA VAL A 16 -20.57 -50.13 6.38
C VAL A 16 -21.50 -48.97 6.84
N THR A 17 -21.97 -48.25 5.81
CA THR A 17 -23.37 -48.08 5.35
C THR A 17 -24.50 -47.52 6.23
N ALA A 18 -24.31 -47.20 7.52
CA ALA A 18 -25.40 -46.56 8.29
C ALA A 18 -25.72 -45.11 7.84
N ARG A 19 -24.71 -44.39 7.30
CA ARG A 19 -24.83 -42.96 6.95
C ARG A 19 -25.70 -42.66 5.71
N ARG A 20 -25.84 -43.62 4.79
CA ARG A 20 -26.56 -43.41 3.50
C ARG A 20 -28.08 -43.43 3.63
N ARG A 21 -28.64 -44.09 4.66
CA ARG A 21 -30.10 -44.07 4.89
C ARG A 21 -30.59 -42.81 5.61
N ALA A 22 -29.77 -42.20 6.46
CA ALA A 22 -30.10 -40.92 7.12
C ALA A 22 -30.03 -39.71 6.17
N GLN A 23 -29.14 -39.76 5.16
CA GLN A 23 -29.00 -38.69 4.16
C GLN A 23 -30.20 -38.60 3.21
N ALA A 24 -30.88 -39.71 2.91
CA ALA A 24 -32.06 -39.72 2.03
C ALA A 24 -33.30 -39.09 2.68
N TYR A 25 -33.48 -39.24 4.01
CA TYR A 25 -34.58 -38.62 4.75
C TYR A 25 -34.37 -37.11 4.97
N LEU A 26 -33.12 -36.69 5.20
CA LEU A 26 -32.80 -35.26 5.38
C LEU A 26 -33.00 -34.46 4.08
N LEU A 27 -32.74 -35.08 2.93
CA LEU A 27 -32.92 -34.49 1.60
C LEU A 27 -34.40 -34.23 1.27
N ALA A 28 -35.30 -35.13 1.66
CA ALA A 28 -36.75 -34.97 1.44
C ALA A 28 -37.35 -33.82 2.29
N VAL A 29 -36.87 -33.65 3.53
CA VAL A 29 -37.33 -32.57 4.42
C VAL A 29 -36.81 -31.19 3.97
N LEU A 30 -35.57 -31.13 3.48
CA LEU A 30 -34.94 -29.90 2.97
C LEU A 30 -35.64 -29.36 1.73
N VAL A 31 -36.09 -30.24 0.82
CA VAL A 31 -36.81 -29.86 -0.40
C VAL A 31 -38.21 -29.31 -0.08
N ALA A 32 -38.89 -29.85 0.94
CA ALA A 32 -40.19 -29.34 1.38
C ALA A 32 -40.09 -27.97 2.09
N THR A 33 -39.00 -27.70 2.83
CA THR A 33 -38.80 -26.40 3.50
C THR A 33 -38.33 -25.30 2.54
N LEU A 34 -37.54 -25.65 1.52
CA LEU A 34 -37.09 -24.70 0.49
C LEU A 34 -38.27 -24.16 -0.36
N ALA A 35 -39.29 -24.99 -0.61
CA ALA A 35 -40.50 -24.59 -1.32
C ALA A 35 -41.38 -23.61 -0.52
N LEU A 36 -41.33 -23.65 0.82
CA LEU A 36 -42.12 -22.76 1.68
C LEU A 36 -41.51 -21.35 1.84
N VAL A 37 -40.19 -21.22 1.66
CA VAL A 37 -39.46 -19.97 1.89
C VAL A 37 -39.47 -19.04 0.66
N LEU A 38 -39.70 -19.58 -0.54
CA LEU A 38 -39.63 -18.83 -1.80
C LEU A 38 -40.89 -18.02 -2.17
N THR A 39 -41.86 -17.81 -1.27
CA THR A 39 -43.14 -17.12 -1.61
C THR A 39 -43.53 -15.91 -0.75
N ARG A 40 -42.59 -15.19 -0.11
CA ARG A 40 -42.92 -13.92 0.59
C ARG A 40 -42.05 -12.72 0.16
N PRO A 41 -42.65 -11.55 -0.18
CA PRO A 41 -41.90 -10.32 -0.45
C PRO A 41 -41.57 -9.57 0.86
N ALA A 42 -40.40 -8.96 0.93
CA ALA A 42 -39.94 -8.17 2.08
C ALA A 42 -39.95 -6.66 1.79
N ALA A 43 -40.53 -5.92 2.73
CA ALA A 43 -40.41 -4.47 2.91
C ALA A 43 -39.81 -4.19 4.30
N GLY A 44 -39.07 -3.08 4.46
CA GLY A 44 -38.93 -2.39 5.76
C GLY A 44 -37.53 -2.36 6.43
N GLN A 45 -37.15 -1.15 6.85
CA GLN A 45 -35.93 -0.69 7.54
C GLN A 45 -35.62 -1.36 8.91
N SER A 46 -34.35 -1.31 9.33
CA SER A 46 -33.91 -1.39 10.74
C SER A 46 -32.60 -0.61 10.94
N SER A 47 -32.60 0.28 11.95
CA SER A 47 -31.52 1.17 12.40
C SER A 47 -30.54 0.44 13.33
N THR A 48 -29.23 0.56 13.08
CA THR A 48 -28.16 0.15 14.02
C THR A 48 -28.03 1.15 15.19
N PRO A 49 -27.82 0.70 16.44
CA PRO A 49 -27.61 1.58 17.59
C PRO A 49 -26.23 2.28 17.54
N PRO A 50 -26.05 3.40 18.26
CA PRO A 50 -24.79 4.15 18.26
C PRO A 50 -23.72 3.44 19.12
N PHE A 51 -22.56 3.15 18.53
CA PHE A 51 -21.36 2.73 19.26
C PHE A 51 -20.61 3.96 19.81
N THR A 52 -19.99 3.83 20.97
CA THR A 52 -19.09 4.87 21.51
C THR A 52 -17.64 4.41 21.30
N LEU A 53 -16.86 5.19 20.56
CA LEU A 53 -15.47 4.87 20.18
C LEU A 53 -14.50 5.70 21.05
N LEU A 54 -13.47 5.06 21.62
CA LEU A 54 -12.53 5.70 22.53
C LEU A 54 -11.09 5.56 21.99
N SER A 55 -10.33 6.67 21.96
CA SER A 55 -8.95 6.73 21.44
C SER A 55 -7.96 7.34 22.45
N PHE A 56 -6.67 7.03 22.30
CA PHE A 56 -5.63 7.35 23.30
C PHE A 56 -4.44 8.14 22.73
N VAL A 57 -3.96 9.12 23.50
CA VAL A 57 -2.65 9.78 23.38
C VAL A 57 -2.07 9.91 24.79
N SER A 58 -0.80 9.56 25.00
CA SER A 58 0.00 9.81 26.22
C SER A 58 -0.43 9.09 27.53
N ALA A 59 0.54 8.80 28.39
CA ALA A 59 0.40 7.99 29.62
C ALA A 59 -0.43 8.62 30.75
N ASN A 60 -1.17 9.71 30.48
CA ASN A 60 -1.58 10.64 31.52
C ASN A 60 -2.95 11.32 31.33
N ASP A 61 -3.78 10.87 30.38
CA ASP A 61 -5.06 11.51 30.05
C ASP A 61 -6.28 10.75 30.60
N LYS A 62 -7.25 11.53 31.10
CA LYS A 62 -8.54 11.10 31.62
C LYS A 62 -9.51 10.92 30.46
N LEU A 63 -10.15 9.75 30.35
CA LEU A 63 -11.15 9.51 29.32
C LEU A 63 -12.54 10.00 29.79
N VAL A 64 -13.13 10.96 29.08
CA VAL A 64 -14.54 11.37 29.28
C VAL A 64 -15.36 10.85 28.09
N PRO A 65 -16.42 10.04 28.29
CA PRO A 65 -17.23 9.53 27.19
C PRO A 65 -17.92 10.68 26.44
N GLY A 66 -17.61 10.83 25.15
CA GLY A 66 -18.21 11.82 24.26
C GLY A 66 -18.97 11.16 23.09
N PRO A 67 -20.02 11.80 22.55
CA PRO A 67 -20.73 11.29 21.38
C PRO A 67 -19.95 11.57 20.10
N ALA A 68 -19.42 10.50 19.49
CA ALA A 68 -18.89 10.38 18.12
C ALA A 68 -17.67 11.26 17.73
N GLU A 69 -16.64 10.58 17.20
CA GLU A 69 -15.35 11.06 16.64
C GLU A 69 -14.17 11.17 17.64
N ALA A 70 -13.14 10.32 17.46
CA ALA A 70 -11.96 10.24 18.33
C ALA A 70 -10.65 10.05 17.50
N GLU A 71 -9.55 10.71 17.89
CA GLU A 71 -8.21 10.74 17.22
C GLU A 71 -7.25 9.65 17.77
N LEU A 72 -6.56 8.85 16.93
CA LEU A 72 -5.71 7.71 17.38
C LEU A 72 -4.20 7.93 17.07
N TYR A 73 -3.32 7.72 18.07
CA TYR A 73 -1.85 7.85 17.96
C TYR A 73 -1.10 6.50 18.08
N THR A 74 0.00 6.31 17.33
CA THR A 74 0.85 5.09 17.36
C THR A 74 2.34 5.41 17.54
N GLU A 75 3.03 4.71 18.44
CA GLU A 75 4.49 4.81 18.65
C GLU A 75 5.33 4.01 17.64
N ALA A 76 6.63 4.31 17.56
CA ALA A 76 7.60 3.57 16.73
C ALA A 76 7.81 2.17 17.32
N ASP A 77 7.74 1.12 16.51
CA ASP A 77 7.81 -0.28 16.95
C ASP A 77 6.74 -0.70 18.00
N GLY A 78 5.72 0.15 18.19
CA GLY A 78 4.64 -0.02 19.17
C GLY A 78 3.32 -0.48 18.55
N SER A 79 2.50 -1.16 19.35
CA SER A 79 1.14 -1.56 18.97
C SER A 79 0.17 -0.41 19.23
N THR A 80 -0.74 -0.08 18.29
CA THR A 80 -1.87 0.82 18.56
C THR A 80 -3.01 0.07 19.27
N TYR A 81 -3.69 0.73 20.21
CA TYR A 81 -4.89 0.20 20.85
C TYR A 81 -6.07 1.12 20.59
N ALA A 82 -7.18 0.56 20.14
CA ALA A 82 -8.49 1.21 20.20
C ALA A 82 -9.39 0.36 21.07
N LEU A 83 -10.16 1.01 21.96
CA LEU A 83 -11.17 0.36 22.78
C LEU A 83 -12.54 0.64 22.16
N LEU A 84 -13.20 -0.41 21.67
CA LEU A 84 -14.60 -0.32 21.29
C LEU A 84 -15.49 -0.74 22.46
N TRP A 85 -16.43 0.14 22.82
CA TRP A 85 -17.41 -0.06 23.87
C TRP A 85 -18.79 -0.34 23.27
N ASP A 86 -19.34 -1.55 23.47
CA ASP A 86 -20.70 -1.89 23.08
C ASP A 86 -21.62 -2.06 24.29
N GLY A 87 -22.10 -0.93 24.82
CA GLY A 87 -23.24 -0.82 25.72
C GLY A 87 -23.36 -1.91 26.82
N PRO A 88 -24.57 -2.34 27.20
CA PRO A 88 -24.78 -3.34 28.25
C PRO A 88 -24.31 -4.77 27.88
N ALA A 89 -23.81 -4.98 26.67
CA ALA A 89 -23.40 -6.27 26.15
C ALA A 89 -21.88 -6.51 26.23
N LYS A 90 -21.28 -6.27 27.42
CA LYS A 90 -20.03 -6.86 27.96
C LYS A 90 -18.92 -7.32 26.99
N SER A 91 -18.68 -6.61 25.89
CA SER A 91 -17.61 -6.96 24.96
C SER A 91 -16.71 -5.76 24.75
N GLN A 92 -15.45 -5.97 25.08
CA GLN A 92 -14.38 -5.03 24.86
C GLN A 92 -13.53 -5.60 23.74
N ALA A 93 -13.48 -4.90 22.61
CA ALA A 93 -12.57 -5.23 21.54
C ALA A 93 -11.36 -4.31 21.64
N SER A 94 -10.18 -4.88 21.86
CA SER A 94 -8.91 -4.22 21.59
C SER A 94 -8.46 -4.64 20.20
N THR A 95 -8.38 -3.70 19.27
CA THR A 95 -7.82 -3.98 17.94
C THR A 95 -6.31 -3.91 18.00
N TYR A 96 -5.64 -5.02 17.66
CA TYR A 96 -4.19 -5.13 17.51
C TYR A 96 -3.78 -5.01 16.04
N GLN A 97 -2.84 -4.12 15.72
CA GLN A 97 -2.27 -4.03 14.38
C GLN A 97 -1.08 -5.01 14.26
N GLY A 98 -1.30 -6.16 13.61
CA GLY A 98 -0.30 -7.23 13.46
C GLY A 98 0.70 -7.07 12.30
N VAL A 99 0.88 -5.85 11.78
CA VAL A 99 1.89 -5.58 10.75
C VAL A 99 2.95 -4.69 11.40
N SER A 100 4.19 -5.18 11.44
CA SER A 100 5.37 -4.37 11.74
C SER A 100 5.33 -3.15 10.82
N THR A 101 5.07 -1.98 11.37
CA THR A 101 5.32 -0.73 10.66
C THR A 101 6.84 -0.58 10.49
N ALA A 102 7.25 0.28 9.56
CA ALA A 102 8.63 0.77 9.54
C ALA A 102 9.01 1.29 10.95
N THR A 103 10.31 1.34 11.22
CA THR A 103 10.96 1.59 12.53
C THR A 103 10.60 2.90 13.25
N GLU A 104 9.54 3.62 12.86
CA GLU A 104 9.15 4.93 13.34
C GLU A 104 7.62 5.08 13.46
N GLY A 105 7.13 5.76 14.51
CA GLY A 105 5.70 5.85 14.85
C GLY A 105 4.97 7.03 14.21
N GLU A 106 3.66 6.91 14.00
CA GLU A 106 2.82 7.80 13.19
C GLU A 106 1.43 8.07 13.83
N VAL A 107 0.84 9.24 13.56
CA VAL A 107 -0.56 9.58 13.92
C VAL A 107 -1.45 9.38 12.69
N ARG A 108 -2.54 8.62 12.81
CA ARG A 108 -3.38 8.27 11.65
C ARG A 108 -4.85 8.58 11.90
N TRP A 109 -5.55 8.94 10.82
CA TRP A 109 -6.98 9.27 10.81
C TRP A 109 -7.76 8.30 9.91
N GLY A 110 -8.97 7.92 10.32
CA GLY A 110 -9.94 7.25 9.45
C GLY A 110 -9.77 5.72 9.27
N PRO A 111 -10.25 5.13 8.16
CA PRO A 111 -10.53 3.69 7.97
C PRO A 111 -9.29 2.78 7.85
N GLN A 112 -8.14 3.26 8.32
CA GLN A 112 -6.86 2.56 8.26
C GLN A 112 -6.70 1.50 9.35
N PHE A 113 -7.57 1.51 10.37
CA PHE A 113 -7.74 0.39 11.29
C PHE A 113 -8.55 -0.70 10.59
N ARG A 114 -7.96 -1.88 10.40
CA ARG A 114 -8.70 -3.03 9.84
C ARG A 114 -9.91 -3.30 10.76
N THR A 115 -11.11 -3.38 10.19
CA THR A 115 -12.33 -3.79 10.89
C THR A 115 -12.28 -5.24 11.38
N THR A 116 -11.28 -6.01 10.95
CA THR A 116 -10.96 -7.31 11.54
C THR A 116 -10.22 -7.11 12.85
N VAL A 117 -10.98 -7.14 13.95
CA VAL A 117 -10.51 -7.37 15.32
C VAL A 117 -9.66 -8.64 15.31
N SER A 118 -8.34 -8.49 15.23
CA SER A 118 -7.40 -9.62 15.15
C SER A 118 -7.33 -10.37 16.48
N HIS A 119 -7.55 -9.69 17.60
CA HIS A 119 -7.51 -10.27 18.94
C HIS A 119 -8.73 -9.83 19.76
N HIS A 120 -9.74 -10.71 19.85
CA HIS A 120 -10.67 -10.62 20.96
C HIS A 120 -9.90 -10.88 22.26
N ILE A 121 -10.06 -10.02 23.27
CA ILE A 121 -9.77 -10.39 24.67
C ILE A 121 -10.80 -11.46 25.07
N ALA A 122 -10.65 -12.66 24.52
CA ALA A 122 -11.40 -13.83 24.90
C ALA A 122 -10.59 -14.57 25.95
N ARG A 123 -10.57 -14.06 27.20
CA ARG A 123 -10.24 -14.89 28.36
C ARG A 123 -11.17 -14.61 29.53
N HIS A 124 -11.55 -15.72 30.16
CA HIS A 124 -12.70 -15.98 31.03
C HIS A 124 -12.72 -15.28 32.40
N ASN A 125 -11.88 -14.28 32.66
CA ASN A 125 -11.73 -13.65 33.98
C ASN A 125 -11.84 -12.13 33.94
N MET A 126 -12.58 -11.54 32.98
CA MET A 126 -12.98 -10.15 33.13
C MET A 126 -13.86 -10.04 34.38
N ARG A 127 -13.32 -9.38 35.41
CA ARG A 127 -14.07 -8.98 36.59
C ARG A 127 -15.34 -8.23 36.14
N PRO A 128 -16.48 -8.34 36.84
CA PRO A 128 -17.55 -7.37 36.68
C PRO A 128 -16.98 -5.96 36.92
N MET A 129 -17.10 -5.13 35.89
CA MET A 129 -16.67 -3.73 35.86
C MET A 129 -17.05 -2.96 37.14
N LEU A 130 -16.31 -1.89 37.42
CA LEU A 130 -16.61 -0.98 38.53
C LEU A 130 -17.94 -0.23 38.36
N GLY A 131 -18.50 -0.22 37.15
CA GLY A 131 -19.83 0.30 36.85
C GLY A 131 -19.83 1.16 35.59
N PRO A 132 -21.00 1.70 35.18
CA PRO A 132 -21.11 2.57 34.01
C PRO A 132 -20.44 3.94 34.20
N ASP A 133 -20.24 4.38 35.45
CA ASP A 133 -19.60 5.66 35.78
C ASP A 133 -18.07 5.55 35.90
N ALA A 134 -17.49 4.43 35.46
CA ALA A 134 -16.06 4.21 35.52
C ALA A 134 -15.31 5.02 34.45
N GLU A 135 -14.23 5.66 34.88
CA GLU A 135 -13.23 6.30 34.04
C GLU A 135 -12.02 5.37 33.85
N PHE A 136 -11.22 5.62 32.82
CA PHE A 136 -10.08 4.79 32.49
C PHE A 136 -8.79 5.61 32.41
N LEU A 137 -7.69 5.03 32.93
CA LEU A 137 -6.32 5.43 32.62
C LEU A 137 -5.63 4.29 31.88
N VAL A 138 -4.84 4.63 30.86
CA VAL A 138 -4.16 3.63 30.02
C VAL A 138 -2.67 3.91 29.99
N PHE A 139 -1.90 2.90 30.34
CA PHE A 139 -0.44 2.97 30.41
C PHE A 139 0.19 2.11 29.30
N PRO A 140 1.01 2.69 28.41
CA PRO A 140 1.75 1.91 27.43
C PRO A 140 2.78 1.01 28.12
N ARG A 141 2.83 -0.29 27.77
CA ARG A 141 3.88 -1.22 28.24
C ARG A 141 5.07 -1.20 27.28
N PRO A 142 6.28 -0.80 27.73
CA PRO A 142 7.44 -0.65 26.85
C PRO A 142 8.15 -1.96 26.45
N THR A 143 7.68 -3.15 26.85
CA THR A 143 8.40 -4.41 26.56
C THR A 143 7.80 -5.21 25.39
N GLN A 144 8.65 -5.56 24.43
CA GLN A 144 8.33 -6.15 23.11
C GLN A 144 7.64 -7.53 23.08
N ARG A 145 7.40 -8.21 24.21
CA ARG A 145 6.97 -9.63 24.18
C ARG A 145 5.48 -9.90 24.36
N ARG A 146 4.71 -8.97 24.90
CA ARG A 146 3.23 -9.06 24.96
C ARG A 146 2.68 -7.65 24.97
N GLY A 147 2.57 -7.05 23.78
CA GLY A 147 2.05 -5.70 23.61
C GLY A 147 0.59 -5.59 24.05
N PHE A 148 0.34 -5.46 25.34
CA PHE A 148 -0.94 -4.99 25.88
C PHE A 148 -0.69 -3.78 26.77
N ALA A 149 -1.41 -2.68 26.51
CA ALA A 149 -1.45 -1.53 27.41
C ALA A 149 -2.10 -1.96 28.74
N MET A 150 -1.56 -1.45 29.84
CA MET A 150 -2.16 -1.68 31.15
C MET A 150 -3.30 -0.68 31.35
N ILE A 151 -4.51 -1.17 31.60
CA ILE A 151 -5.70 -0.34 31.75
C ILE A 151 -6.12 -0.35 33.21
N LEU A 152 -6.21 0.85 33.80
CA LEU A 152 -6.82 1.08 35.11
C LEU A 152 -8.23 1.62 34.91
N GLU A 153 -9.20 0.92 35.45
CA GLU A 153 -10.59 1.37 35.60
C GLU A 153 -10.74 1.98 37.01
N TYR A 154 -11.43 3.12 37.14
CA TYR A 154 -11.69 3.72 38.46
C TYR A 154 -13.02 4.48 38.48
N THR A 155 -13.63 4.54 39.66
CA THR A 155 -14.84 5.30 39.97
C THR A 155 -14.55 6.25 41.12
N SER A 156 -15.61 6.88 41.64
CA SER A 156 -15.55 7.65 42.87
C SER A 156 -15.40 6.80 44.14
N THR A 157 -15.48 5.47 44.08
CA THR A 157 -15.41 4.62 45.29
C THR A 157 -14.31 3.56 45.24
N ALA A 158 -13.82 3.21 44.05
CA ALA A 158 -12.82 2.18 43.88
C ALA A 158 -12.03 2.32 42.57
N PHE A 159 -10.93 1.59 42.46
CA PHE A 159 -10.15 1.43 41.23
C PHE A 159 -9.68 -0.03 41.07
N ALA A 160 -9.35 -0.42 39.85
CA ALA A 160 -8.87 -1.76 39.52
C ALA A 160 -8.09 -1.77 38.21
N LEU A 161 -7.15 -2.70 38.09
CA LEU A 161 -6.52 -2.98 36.82
C LEU A 161 -7.34 -4.02 36.06
N LEU A 162 -7.69 -3.69 34.82
CA LEU A 162 -8.60 -4.47 34.00
C LEU A 162 -8.08 -5.90 33.72
N GLU A 163 -6.75 -6.06 33.68
CA GLU A 163 -6.12 -7.37 33.51
C GLU A 163 -6.23 -8.26 34.76
N TRP A 164 -6.61 -7.69 35.91
CA TRP A 164 -6.57 -8.33 37.23
C TRP A 164 -7.96 -8.42 37.88
N TYR A 165 -8.15 -9.40 38.76
CA TYR A 165 -9.42 -9.66 39.45
C TYR A 165 -9.62 -8.78 40.71
N ALA A 166 -8.58 -8.09 41.17
CA ALA A 166 -8.59 -7.32 42.40
C ALA A 166 -9.31 -5.98 42.24
N THR A 167 -10.10 -5.64 43.25
CA THR A 167 -10.71 -4.31 43.41
C THR A 167 -10.07 -3.63 44.59
N TYR A 168 -9.79 -2.35 44.46
CA TYR A 168 -9.29 -1.54 45.55
C TYR A 168 -10.29 -0.45 45.87
N SER A 169 -10.91 -0.51 47.03
CA SER A 169 -11.71 0.61 47.55
C SER A 169 -10.79 1.74 47.98
N TYR A 170 -11.21 2.99 47.82
CA TYR A 170 -10.43 4.09 48.37
C TYR A 170 -10.27 3.96 49.91
N PRO A 171 -9.14 4.44 50.47
CA PRO A 171 -8.93 4.47 51.92
C PRO A 171 -10.14 5.03 52.67
N ASN A 172 -10.46 4.42 53.81
CA ASN A 172 -11.61 4.77 54.66
C ASN A 172 -13.01 4.62 54.02
N GLY A 173 -13.13 4.02 52.83
CA GLY A 173 -14.41 3.85 52.13
C GLY A 173 -15.04 5.17 51.66
N GLY A 174 -14.26 6.25 51.59
CA GLY A 174 -14.71 7.57 51.15
C GLY A 174 -14.85 7.69 49.63
N THR A 175 -15.47 8.78 49.18
CA THR A 175 -15.49 9.20 47.79
C THR A 175 -14.12 9.76 47.40
N GLY A 176 -13.51 9.22 46.35
CA GLY A 176 -12.19 9.63 45.89
C GLY A 176 -12.11 9.89 44.39
N GLN A 177 -10.96 10.39 43.95
CA GLN A 177 -10.63 10.63 42.56
C GLN A 177 -9.17 10.26 42.32
N VAL A 178 -8.91 9.52 41.25
CA VAL A 178 -7.54 9.35 40.75
C VAL A 178 -7.11 10.68 40.12
N LEU A 179 -6.07 11.28 40.69
CA LEU A 179 -5.50 12.54 40.23
C LEU A 179 -4.48 12.30 39.12
N LYS A 180 -3.65 11.26 39.28
CA LYS A 180 -2.59 10.89 38.36
C LYS A 180 -2.26 9.41 38.50
N GLY A 181 -1.73 8.80 37.44
CA GLY A 181 -1.20 7.45 37.49
C GLY A 181 0.06 7.34 36.65
N PHE A 182 0.97 6.45 37.02
CA PHE A 182 2.16 6.17 36.23
C PHE A 182 2.53 4.70 36.30
N LEU A 183 3.07 4.19 35.20
CA LEU A 183 3.58 2.82 35.11
C LEU A 183 5.09 2.84 35.31
N ASN A 184 5.56 2.16 36.34
CA ASN A 184 6.98 1.91 36.48
C ASN A 184 7.40 0.87 35.45
N ILE A 185 8.09 1.31 34.41
CA ILE A 185 8.47 0.48 33.26
C ILE A 185 9.34 -0.74 33.61
N PHE A 186 10.07 -0.69 34.73
CA PHE A 186 10.97 -1.77 35.15
C PHE A 186 10.27 -2.82 36.00
N THR A 187 9.27 -2.42 36.77
CA THR A 187 8.57 -3.30 37.73
C THR A 187 7.16 -3.67 37.28
N LEU A 188 6.63 -2.96 36.27
CA LEU A 188 5.24 -3.00 35.82
C LEU A 188 4.21 -2.62 36.90
N ASP A 189 4.66 -2.02 38.00
CA ASP A 189 3.76 -1.49 39.02
C ASP A 189 3.10 -0.20 38.54
N VAL A 190 1.80 -0.05 38.80
CA VAL A 190 1.11 1.21 38.60
C VAL A 190 1.08 1.95 39.91
N THR A 191 1.65 3.14 39.92
CA THR A 191 1.50 4.05 41.04
C THR A 191 0.42 5.06 40.72
N LEU A 192 -0.50 5.27 41.67
CA LEU A 192 -1.60 6.21 41.59
C LEU A 192 -1.44 7.26 42.67
N LEU A 193 -1.78 8.48 42.29
CA LEU A 193 -2.06 9.54 43.24
C LEU A 193 -3.58 9.67 43.36
N VAL A 194 -4.09 9.48 44.56
CA VAL A 194 -5.53 9.44 44.81
C VAL A 194 -5.90 10.50 45.83
N ALA A 195 -6.91 11.32 45.53
CA ALA A 195 -7.54 12.18 46.51
C ALA A 195 -8.78 11.49 47.08
N VAL A 196 -8.98 11.51 48.40
CA VAL A 196 -10.18 10.99 49.06
C VAL A 196 -10.79 12.07 49.92
N GLU A 197 -12.09 12.28 49.77
CA GLU A 197 -12.86 13.27 50.50
C GLU A 197 -12.97 12.90 51.99
N LYS A 198 -12.79 13.91 52.85
CA LYS A 198 -12.85 13.82 54.31
C LYS A 198 -13.51 15.08 54.87
N GLY A 199 -14.83 15.17 54.68
CA GLY A 199 -15.60 16.37 55.02
C GLY A 199 -15.18 17.56 54.14
N PRO A 200 -14.82 18.73 54.70
CA PRO A 200 -14.36 19.88 53.92
C PRO A 200 -12.90 19.75 53.44
N ALA A 201 -12.23 18.64 53.75
CA ALA A 201 -10.84 18.39 53.38
C ALA A 201 -10.72 17.18 52.44
N TRP A 202 -9.57 17.04 51.81
CA TRP A 202 -9.17 15.95 50.92
C TRP A 202 -7.85 15.37 51.42
N ASP A 203 -7.82 14.06 51.66
CA ASP A 203 -6.61 13.31 51.97
C ASP A 203 -6.00 12.80 50.65
N ILE A 204 -4.73 13.12 50.38
CA ILE A 204 -4.01 12.65 49.20
C ILE A 204 -3.16 11.44 49.56
N PHE A 205 -3.33 10.34 48.83
CA PHE A 205 -2.64 9.07 49.04
C PHE A 205 -1.75 8.73 47.86
N TRP A 206 -0.60 8.14 48.18
CA TRP A 206 0.24 7.42 47.23
C TRP A 206 -0.17 5.95 47.27
N VAL A 207 -0.54 5.41 46.12
CA VAL A 207 -1.03 4.02 46.03
C VAL A 207 -0.17 3.29 45.02
N GLU A 208 0.38 2.14 45.38
CA GLU A 208 1.11 1.29 44.46
C GLU A 208 0.33 0.00 44.21
N VAL A 209 0.12 -0.30 42.93
CA VAL A 209 -0.69 -1.42 42.46
C VAL A 209 0.26 -2.37 41.74
N THR A 210 0.66 -3.43 42.44
CA THR A 210 1.63 -4.44 42.01
C THR A 210 0.97 -5.73 41.53
N GLU A 211 1.53 -6.34 40.49
CA GLU A 211 0.99 -7.57 39.89
C GLU A 211 1.00 -8.73 40.88
N GLY A 212 -0.16 -9.38 41.07
CA GLY A 212 -0.29 -10.60 41.85
C GLY A 212 -0.29 -10.42 43.37
N MET A 213 -0.24 -9.19 43.89
CA MET A 213 -0.45 -8.91 45.31
C MET A 213 -1.69 -8.02 45.52
N PRO A 214 -2.49 -8.23 46.57
CA PRO A 214 -3.45 -7.21 47.00
C PRO A 214 -2.64 -5.94 47.25
N GLY A 215 -2.90 -4.89 46.47
CA GLY A 215 -2.18 -3.62 46.52
C GLY A 215 -2.02 -3.16 47.94
N THR A 216 -0.78 -2.93 48.35
CA THR A 216 -0.48 -2.34 49.65
C THR A 216 -0.73 -0.85 49.53
N PHE A 217 -1.72 -0.33 50.27
CA PHE A 217 -1.93 1.11 50.41
C PHE A 217 -0.77 1.69 51.22
N GLU A 218 0.26 2.14 50.52
CA GLU A 218 1.47 2.64 51.14
C GLU A 218 1.43 4.17 51.25
N SER A 219 0.81 4.64 52.35
CA SER A 219 0.93 5.97 53.00
C SER A 219 0.06 7.15 52.51
N LEU A 220 -0.60 7.80 53.47
CA LEU A 220 -1.18 9.15 53.35
C LEU A 220 -0.04 10.16 53.15
N LEU A 221 -0.09 10.96 52.09
CA LEU A 221 0.91 11.98 51.80
C LEU A 221 0.65 13.26 52.60
N PHE A 222 -0.56 13.81 52.48
CA PHE A 222 -0.99 15.03 53.18
C PHE A 222 -2.51 15.24 53.09
N THR A 223 -3.03 16.18 53.87
CA THR A 223 -4.43 16.63 53.85
C THR A 223 -4.50 18.07 53.34
N THR A 224 -5.44 18.38 52.46
CA THR A 224 -5.68 19.74 51.92
C THR A 224 -7.16 20.14 52.06
N HIS A 225 -7.44 21.42 52.28
CA HIS A 225 -8.82 21.96 52.30
C HIS A 225 -9.29 22.45 50.92
N VAL A 226 -8.40 22.45 49.93
CA VAL A 226 -8.73 22.83 48.56
C VAL A 226 -8.93 21.55 47.75
N LYS A 227 -10.03 21.47 47.00
CA LYS A 227 -10.28 20.34 46.11
C LYS A 227 -9.12 20.24 45.10
N PRO A 228 -8.34 19.16 45.10
CA PRO A 228 -7.23 19.00 44.17
C PRO A 228 -7.78 18.83 42.75
N THR A 229 -7.18 19.53 41.79
CA THR A 229 -7.41 19.32 40.35
C THR A 229 -6.22 18.58 39.74
N ALA A 230 -6.46 17.74 38.73
CA ALA A 230 -5.39 16.96 38.09
C ALA A 230 -4.30 17.86 37.47
N ASP A 231 -4.67 19.07 37.03
CA ASP A 231 -3.76 20.05 36.41
C ASP A 231 -2.72 20.64 37.37
N LEU A 232 -2.86 20.41 38.68
CA LEU A 232 -1.89 20.84 39.68
C LEU A 232 -0.73 19.84 39.79
N PHE A 233 -0.88 18.58 39.36
CA PHE A 233 0.15 17.57 39.61
C PHE A 233 1.09 17.41 38.43
N VAL A 234 2.38 17.49 38.71
CA VAL A 234 3.42 17.38 37.68
C VAL A 234 4.35 16.22 37.99
N GLU A 235 4.62 15.39 36.97
CA GLU A 235 5.31 14.12 37.11
C GLU A 235 6.65 14.12 36.37
N VAL A 236 7.69 13.58 37.00
CA VAL A 236 8.96 13.26 36.32
C VAL A 236 9.00 11.77 35.97
N PRO A 237 8.93 11.40 34.68
CA PRO A 237 8.81 10.00 34.24
C PRO A 237 9.95 9.08 34.70
N THR A 238 11.14 9.62 34.90
CA THR A 238 12.34 8.83 35.22
C THR A 238 12.65 8.74 36.71
N GLY A 239 11.93 9.47 37.58
CA GLY A 239 12.35 9.70 38.97
C GLY A 239 11.35 9.29 40.05
N GLY A 240 10.13 8.90 39.67
CA GLY A 240 9.07 8.58 40.64
C GLY A 240 8.81 9.73 41.62
N ALA A 241 8.91 10.96 41.13
CA ALA A 241 8.67 12.18 41.90
C ALA A 241 7.40 12.87 41.40
N ILE A 242 6.55 13.27 42.34
CA ILE A 242 5.33 14.04 42.10
C ILE A 242 5.50 15.41 42.72
N TYR A 243 5.19 16.44 41.94
CA TYR A 243 5.23 17.83 42.37
C TYR A 243 3.82 18.36 42.57
N VAL A 244 3.58 18.99 43.72
CA VAL A 244 2.31 19.54 44.15
C VAL A 244 2.48 21.03 44.45
N PRO A 245 2.01 21.93 43.59
CA PRO A 245 2.02 23.35 43.84
C PRO A 245 1.02 23.66 44.95
N LEU A 246 1.53 24.28 46.00
CA LEU A 246 0.79 24.91 47.08
C LEU A 246 0.79 26.44 46.86
N LEU A 247 0.03 27.15 47.69
CA LEU A 247 -0.17 28.60 47.57
C LEU A 247 1.12 29.42 47.56
N ASP A 248 2.24 28.94 48.09
CA ASP A 248 3.51 29.68 48.16
C ASP A 248 4.73 28.75 48.06
N SER A 249 4.50 27.50 47.71
CA SER A 249 5.51 26.45 47.76
C SER A 249 5.19 25.36 46.75
N LEU A 250 6.19 24.57 46.39
CA LEU A 250 6.05 23.40 45.55
C LEU A 250 6.53 22.21 46.38
N ASP A 251 5.59 21.38 46.81
CA ASP A 251 5.94 20.15 47.50
C ASP A 251 6.35 19.08 46.49
N THR A 252 7.37 18.31 46.82
CA THR A 252 7.85 17.18 46.04
C THR A 252 7.77 15.94 46.89
N TYR A 253 7.08 14.93 46.37
CA TYR A 253 6.95 13.61 46.96
C TYR A 253 7.75 12.65 46.10
N GLN A 254 8.82 12.10 46.66
CA GLN A 254 9.72 11.20 45.93
C GLN A 254 9.95 9.92 46.71
N ARG A 255 9.91 8.79 46.01
CA ARG A 255 10.26 7.49 46.57
C ARG A 255 11.70 7.12 46.17
N MET A 256 12.64 7.15 47.11
CA MET A 256 14.07 6.95 46.81
C MET A 256 14.45 5.48 46.51
N SER A 257 13.71 4.51 47.03
CA SER A 257 13.90 3.07 46.78
C SER A 257 12.60 2.30 46.98
N LYS A 258 12.41 1.18 46.26
CA LYS A 258 11.30 0.23 46.50
C LYS A 258 11.79 -0.97 47.33
N PRO A 259 11.06 -1.40 48.37
CA PRO A 259 10.06 -0.66 49.14
C PRO A 259 10.75 0.36 50.07
N GLY A 260 10.30 1.61 50.10
CA GLY A 260 10.88 2.68 50.91
C GLY A 260 9.88 3.80 51.22
N PRO A 261 10.09 4.63 52.26
CA PRO A 261 9.17 5.71 52.59
C PRO A 261 9.14 6.77 51.48
N VAL A 262 7.98 7.39 51.28
CA VAL A 262 7.87 8.59 50.42
C VAL A 262 8.51 9.76 51.18
N SER A 263 9.56 10.34 50.61
CA SER A 263 10.17 11.56 51.10
C SER A 263 9.36 12.76 50.61
N ARG A 264 9.05 13.69 51.52
CA ARG A 264 8.47 14.99 51.19
C ARG A 264 9.55 16.06 51.30
N SER A 265 9.69 16.88 50.27
CA SER A 265 10.52 18.08 50.29
C SER A 265 9.69 19.28 49.83
N THR A 266 9.78 20.39 50.55
CA THR A 266 9.03 21.61 50.24
C THR A 266 9.97 22.65 49.65
N TYR A 267 9.66 23.13 48.46
CA TYR A 267 10.41 24.18 47.79
C TYR A 267 9.64 25.49 47.91
N ALA A 268 10.16 26.45 48.68
CA ALA A 268 9.55 27.78 48.76
C ALA A 268 9.52 28.44 47.36
N TRP A 269 8.35 28.93 46.97
CA TRP A 269 8.13 29.62 45.72
C TRP A 269 7.80 31.08 46.02
N GLY A 270 8.53 32.03 45.42
CA GLY A 270 8.44 33.44 45.81
C GLY A 270 7.09 34.14 45.55
N ALA A 271 6.15 33.43 44.93
CA ALA A 271 4.78 33.88 44.65
C ALA A 271 3.86 32.66 44.50
N PRO A 272 2.54 32.83 44.70
CA PRO A 272 1.60 31.74 44.47
C PRO A 272 1.61 31.22 43.04
N LEU A 273 1.61 29.90 42.93
CA LEU A 273 1.61 29.17 41.68
C LEU A 273 0.17 28.99 41.18
N GLN A 274 -0.06 29.34 39.92
CA GLN A 274 -1.31 29.07 39.21
C GLN A 274 -1.23 27.75 38.45
N GLN A 275 -0.11 27.48 37.78
CA GLN A 275 0.11 26.26 37.02
C GLN A 275 1.59 25.93 36.94
N VAL A 276 1.92 24.64 36.84
CA VAL A 276 3.28 24.16 36.59
C VAL A 276 3.24 23.12 35.47
N VAL A 277 4.22 23.14 34.58
CA VAL A 277 4.44 22.11 33.55
C VAL A 277 5.91 21.71 33.51
N LEU A 278 6.20 20.46 33.19
CA LEU A 278 7.56 19.97 32.92
C LEU A 278 7.74 19.75 31.42
N THR A 279 8.88 20.21 30.92
CA THR A 279 9.28 20.12 29.50
C THR A 279 10.80 20.08 29.42
N ARG A 280 11.37 20.16 28.21
CA ARG A 280 12.80 20.24 27.98
C ARG A 280 13.12 21.43 27.08
N LEU A 281 13.41 22.56 27.69
CA LEU A 281 13.72 23.83 27.01
C LEU A 281 15.21 23.98 26.70
N VAL A 282 16.09 23.42 27.53
CA VAL A 282 17.53 23.44 27.31
C VAL A 282 18.09 22.04 27.09
N PRO A 283 19.14 21.90 26.25
CA PRO A 283 19.89 20.67 26.18
C PRO A 283 20.45 20.35 27.58
N PRO A 284 20.43 19.07 28.01
CA PRO A 284 21.02 18.70 29.28
C PRO A 284 22.51 19.06 29.26
N ALA A 285 22.92 20.00 30.11
CA ALA A 285 24.34 20.36 30.26
C ALA A 285 25.18 19.17 30.78
N ASN A 286 24.51 18.20 31.42
CA ASN A 286 25.05 16.94 31.93
C ASN A 286 23.95 15.86 31.94
N LEU A 287 24.34 14.58 31.93
CA LEU A 287 23.43 13.41 31.98
C LEU A 287 22.54 13.36 33.25
N SER A 288 22.78 14.21 34.24
CA SER A 288 22.03 14.24 35.51
C SER A 288 20.74 15.06 35.47
N CYS A 289 20.46 15.78 34.38
CA CYS A 289 19.24 16.56 34.18
C CYS A 289 18.05 15.69 33.73
N GLN A 290 17.73 14.66 34.51
CA GLN A 290 16.65 13.72 34.14
C GLN A 290 15.26 14.33 34.32
N GLY A 291 15.09 15.22 35.30
CA GLY A 291 13.83 15.91 35.59
C GLY A 291 13.34 16.94 34.60
N GLY A 292 14.13 17.27 33.58
CA GLY A 292 13.81 18.33 32.63
C GLY A 292 13.78 19.72 33.27
N ASP A 293 13.08 20.62 32.59
CA ASP A 293 12.91 22.01 32.96
C ASP A 293 11.47 22.26 33.40
N MET A 294 11.34 22.98 34.50
CA MET A 294 10.04 23.31 35.05
C MET A 294 9.64 24.73 34.66
N VAL A 295 8.44 24.86 34.11
CA VAL A 295 7.84 26.15 33.74
C VAL A 295 6.63 26.37 34.63
N ALA A 296 6.64 27.46 35.38
CA ALA A 296 5.61 27.81 36.34
C ALA A 296 4.97 29.14 35.97
N LEU A 297 3.64 29.21 36.01
CA LEU A 297 2.85 30.43 35.91
C LEU A 297 2.46 30.85 37.33
N THR A 298 2.74 32.10 37.71
CA THR A 298 2.37 32.65 39.01
C THR A 298 1.08 33.46 38.92
N VAL A 299 0.36 33.61 40.04
CA VAL A 299 -0.85 34.45 40.13
C VAL A 299 -0.57 35.94 39.84
N LEU A 300 0.70 36.35 39.88
CA LEU A 300 1.13 37.71 39.53
C LEU A 300 1.30 37.92 38.02
N GLY A 301 0.95 36.92 37.19
CA GLY A 301 1.17 36.98 35.74
C GLY A 301 2.65 36.99 35.39
N GLN A 302 3.44 36.13 36.04
CA GLN A 302 4.84 35.91 35.71
C GLN A 302 5.06 34.44 35.33
N ILE A 303 5.92 34.21 34.34
CA ILE A 303 6.41 32.89 34.02
C ILE A 303 7.80 32.73 34.59
N GLU A 304 8.01 31.61 35.26
CA GLU A 304 9.29 31.24 35.83
C GLU A 304 9.76 29.90 35.28
N VAL A 305 11.03 29.85 34.85
CA VAL A 305 11.69 28.64 34.37
C VAL A 305 12.79 28.27 35.34
N LYS A 306 12.76 27.04 35.86
CA LYS A 306 13.89 26.42 36.56
C LYS A 306 14.40 25.28 35.71
N THR A 307 15.62 25.42 35.21
CA THR A 307 16.25 24.36 34.41
C THR A 307 16.75 23.22 35.30
N CYS A 308 16.70 21.98 34.82
CA CYS A 308 17.18 20.80 35.55
C CYS A 308 16.62 20.62 36.97
N PHE A 309 15.31 20.83 37.12
CA PHE A 309 14.66 21.05 38.40
C PHE A 309 14.82 19.91 39.45
N THR A 310 15.12 18.68 39.03
CA THR A 310 15.34 17.54 39.96
C THR A 310 16.71 17.51 40.63
N SER A 311 17.68 18.32 40.20
CA SER A 311 18.99 18.32 40.88
C SER A 311 18.87 19.11 42.19
N LEU A 312 19.40 18.57 43.29
CA LEU A 312 19.48 19.21 44.62
C LEU A 312 20.31 20.51 44.64
N TRP A 313 20.68 21.05 43.48
CA TRP A 313 21.58 22.16 43.30
C TRP A 313 20.77 23.42 43.00
N SER A 314 21.28 24.58 43.41
CA SER A 314 20.66 25.88 43.16
C SER A 314 20.69 26.20 41.66
N ASN A 315 19.75 25.63 40.91
CA ASN A 315 19.63 25.92 39.49
C ASN A 315 19.17 27.37 39.29
N PRO A 316 19.68 28.04 38.24
CA PRO A 316 19.27 29.40 37.93
C PRO A 316 17.75 29.46 37.70
N ARG A 317 17.12 30.46 38.32
CA ARG A 317 15.70 30.78 38.15
C ARG A 317 15.61 31.93 37.16
N TYR A 318 14.84 31.72 36.10
CA TYR A 318 14.61 32.72 35.07
C TYR A 318 13.15 33.16 35.12
N THR A 319 12.90 34.47 35.18
CA THR A 319 11.54 35.00 35.30
C THR A 319 11.27 35.99 34.17
N THR A 320 10.06 35.96 33.62
CA THR A 320 9.56 36.95 32.67
C THR A 320 8.13 37.34 33.03
N LYS A 321 7.76 38.61 32.80
CA LYS A 321 6.37 39.06 32.92
C LYS A 321 5.60 38.68 31.67
N LEU A 322 4.30 38.44 31.80
CA LEU A 322 3.43 38.29 30.63
C LEU A 322 3.49 39.57 29.76
N PRO A 323 3.44 39.44 28.42
CA PRO A 323 3.52 40.58 27.51
C PRO A 323 2.27 41.46 27.64
N LEU A 324 2.41 42.74 27.27
CA LEU A 324 1.27 43.65 27.18
C LEU A 324 0.23 43.07 26.20
N GLY A 325 -1.01 42.90 26.69
CA GLY A 325 -2.11 42.32 25.91
C GLY A 325 -2.42 40.84 26.23
N ALA A 326 -1.60 40.16 27.03
CA ALA A 326 -1.93 38.87 27.59
C ALA A 326 -2.67 39.04 28.93
N ALA A 327 -3.83 38.39 29.10
CA ALA A 327 -4.49 38.31 30.40
C ALA A 327 -3.59 37.56 31.40
N SER A 328 -3.72 37.86 32.71
CA SER A 328 -3.01 37.11 33.75
C SER A 328 -3.60 35.72 33.98
N THR A 329 -4.86 35.52 33.61
CA THR A 329 -5.56 34.23 33.61
C THR A 329 -5.31 33.52 32.28
N GLY A 330 -4.94 32.24 32.35
CA GLY A 330 -4.61 31.43 31.19
C GLY A 330 -3.96 30.11 31.59
N ARG A 331 -3.43 29.39 30.60
CA ARG A 331 -2.71 28.13 30.81
C ARG A 331 -1.45 27.98 29.96
N LEU A 332 -0.47 27.28 30.53
CA LEU A 332 0.74 26.79 29.88
C LEU A 332 0.45 25.51 29.09
N ILE A 333 1.02 25.43 27.90
CA ILE A 333 0.98 24.27 27.01
C ILE A 333 2.42 23.99 26.58
N ALA A 334 3.01 22.89 27.04
CA ALA A 334 4.40 22.55 26.77
C ALA A 334 4.54 21.09 26.32
N ALA A 335 5.59 20.80 25.58
CA ALA A 335 5.93 19.44 25.20
C ALA A 335 6.15 18.60 26.48
N PRO A 336 5.47 17.46 26.65
CA PRO A 336 5.64 16.64 27.84
C PRO A 336 7.04 16.02 27.85
N LEU A 337 7.57 15.79 29.05
CA LEU A 337 8.91 15.23 29.30
C LEU A 337 8.98 13.70 29.02
N VAL A 338 8.34 13.21 27.95
CA VAL A 338 8.24 11.75 27.67
C VAL A 338 9.55 11.21 27.09
N ASP A 339 10.31 12.05 26.38
CA ASP A 339 11.62 11.69 25.85
C ASP A 339 12.64 12.77 26.24
N SER A 340 13.59 12.37 27.10
CA SER A 340 14.65 13.25 27.59
C SER A 340 15.61 13.76 26.48
N SER A 341 15.52 13.22 25.26
CA SER A 341 16.42 13.57 24.16
C SER A 341 15.94 14.74 23.30
N THR A 342 14.63 14.99 23.21
CA THR A 342 14.08 16.06 22.35
C THR A 342 14.00 17.38 23.10
N VAL A 343 14.86 18.32 22.72
CA VAL A 343 14.85 19.70 23.24
C VAL A 343 13.85 20.50 22.42
N GLU A 344 12.82 21.01 23.09
CA GLU A 344 11.88 21.96 22.51
C GLU A 344 12.06 23.31 23.19
N PRO A 345 12.87 24.24 22.64
CA PRO A 345 13.25 25.49 23.29
C PRO A 345 12.11 26.51 23.34
N HIS A 346 10.87 26.05 23.28
CA HIS A 346 9.68 26.88 23.37
C HIS A 346 8.51 26.13 24.02
N PHE A 347 7.58 26.90 24.55
CA PHE A 347 6.27 26.46 25.01
C PHE A 347 5.23 27.51 24.62
N TYR A 348 3.97 27.25 24.91
CA TYR A 348 2.88 28.15 24.61
C TYR A 348 2.17 28.62 25.87
N TYR A 349 1.68 29.84 25.84
CA TYR A 349 0.78 30.41 26.84
C TYR A 349 -0.51 30.80 26.15
N LEU A 350 -1.62 30.19 26.56
CA LEU A 350 -2.95 30.54 26.12
C LEU A 350 -3.57 31.46 27.18
N ALA A 351 -3.65 32.75 26.87
CA ALA A 351 -4.34 33.73 27.71
C ALA A 351 -5.85 33.59 27.52
N ASP A 352 -6.58 33.54 28.64
CA ASP A 352 -8.04 33.47 28.61
C ASP A 352 -8.65 34.73 28.01
N ALA A 353 -9.86 34.58 27.46
CA ALA A 353 -10.65 35.74 27.08
C ALA A 353 -11.04 36.53 28.34
N SER A 354 -10.92 37.84 28.27
CA SER A 354 -11.42 38.77 29.29
C SER A 354 -12.49 39.68 28.68
N THR A 355 -13.16 40.45 29.53
CA THR A 355 -14.12 41.46 29.05
C THR A 355 -13.47 42.52 28.15
N ALA A 356 -12.16 42.73 28.25
CA ALA A 356 -11.42 43.75 27.51
C ALA A 356 -10.65 43.19 26.30
N MET A 357 -10.34 41.88 26.27
CA MET A 357 -9.45 41.29 25.27
C MET A 357 -9.89 39.87 24.90
N PRO A 358 -9.87 39.51 23.60
CA PRO A 358 -10.12 38.14 23.18
C PRO A 358 -9.01 37.21 23.69
N ALA A 359 -9.30 35.90 23.74
CA ALA A 359 -8.28 34.90 24.05
C ALA A 359 -7.13 35.01 23.05
N THR A 360 -5.88 34.96 23.54
CA THR A 360 -4.68 35.08 22.72
C THR A 360 -3.71 33.95 23.00
N LEU A 361 -3.11 33.42 21.94
CA LEU A 361 -2.09 32.38 22.04
C LEU A 361 -0.71 33.00 21.83
N TRP A 362 0.23 32.69 22.72
CA TRP A 362 1.59 33.20 22.69
C TRP A 362 2.58 32.03 22.64
N ARG A 363 3.55 32.10 21.73
CA ARG A 363 4.72 31.22 21.72
C ARG A 363 5.82 31.90 22.51
N VAL A 364 6.33 31.20 23.52
CA VAL A 364 7.40 31.67 24.39
C VAL A 364 8.64 30.86 24.08
N ARG A 365 9.63 31.49 23.46
CA ARG A 365 10.94 30.88 23.21
C ARG A 365 11.86 31.16 24.39
N PHE A 366 12.43 30.12 24.96
CA PHE A 366 13.44 30.19 26.01
C PHE A 366 14.82 30.04 25.38
N HIS A 367 15.72 30.99 25.66
CA HIS A 367 17.09 30.93 25.17
C HIS A 367 18.00 30.37 26.25
N ALA A 368 19.05 29.64 25.86
CA ALA A 368 20.00 29.05 26.80
C ALA A 368 20.67 30.07 27.76
N GLY A 369 20.68 31.35 27.40
CA GLY A 369 21.14 32.45 28.26
C GLY A 369 20.13 32.92 29.32
N GLY A 370 18.94 32.29 29.42
CA GLY A 370 17.91 32.65 30.39
C GLY A 370 16.95 33.75 29.97
N SER A 371 17.04 34.21 28.73
CA SER A 371 16.14 35.22 28.19
C SER A 371 14.92 34.60 27.52
N PHE A 372 13.86 35.39 27.39
CA PHE A 372 12.58 34.98 26.81
C PHE A 372 12.26 35.83 25.59
N THR A 373 11.72 35.20 24.55
CA THR A 373 11.11 35.91 23.41
C THR A 373 9.65 35.52 23.29
N TRP A 374 8.79 36.53 23.31
CA TRP A 374 7.35 36.39 23.19
C TRP A 374 6.91 36.67 21.76
N THR A 375 6.17 35.75 21.16
CA THR A 375 5.58 35.93 19.84
C THR A 375 4.09 35.60 19.92
N GLN A 376 3.23 36.56 19.61
CA GLN A 376 1.80 36.30 19.51
C GLN A 376 1.55 35.39 18.29
N VAL A 377 0.93 34.23 18.52
CA VAL A 377 0.56 33.29 17.47
C VAL A 377 -0.72 33.79 16.81
N ARG A 378 -0.62 34.14 15.53
CA ARG A 378 -1.77 34.51 14.71
C ARG A 378 -2.25 33.28 13.95
N LEU A 379 -3.43 32.80 14.31
CA LEU A 379 -4.04 31.65 13.66
C LEU A 379 -4.77 32.07 12.37
N PRO A 380 -4.63 31.33 11.26
CA PRO A 380 -5.16 31.70 9.95
C PRO A 380 -6.68 31.50 9.83
N GLY A 381 -7.48 32.56 10.03
CA GLY A 381 -8.97 32.53 9.97
C GLY A 381 -9.66 32.82 11.31
N SER A 382 -10.98 32.61 11.38
CA SER A 382 -11.83 32.81 12.58
C SER A 382 -12.50 31.51 13.03
N GLY A 383 -12.91 31.42 14.31
CA GLY A 383 -13.70 30.29 14.83
C GLY A 383 -12.90 29.19 15.52
N TRP A 384 -11.77 29.52 16.13
CA TRP A 384 -10.92 28.56 16.84
C TRP A 384 -11.50 28.18 18.19
N ASP A 385 -11.57 26.88 18.46
CA ASP A 385 -11.80 26.36 19.80
C ASP A 385 -10.47 26.28 20.55
N LEU A 386 -10.03 27.43 21.07
CA LEU A 386 -8.77 27.54 21.82
C LEU A 386 -8.77 26.68 23.09
N ALA A 387 -9.94 26.30 23.63
CA ALA A 387 -10.03 25.39 24.75
C ALA A 387 -9.47 24.00 24.38
N LYS A 388 -9.56 23.59 23.11
CA LYS A 388 -8.99 22.35 22.56
C LYS A 388 -7.58 22.51 22.00
N THR A 389 -6.81 23.45 22.55
CA THR A 389 -5.39 23.59 22.19
C THR A 389 -4.55 22.54 22.90
N GLN A 390 -3.70 21.83 22.16
CA GLN A 390 -2.76 20.84 22.67
C GLN A 390 -1.50 20.75 21.81
N LEU A 391 -0.51 19.98 22.25
CA LEU A 391 0.68 19.63 21.45
C LEU A 391 0.64 18.14 21.11
N LEU A 392 0.82 17.81 19.84
CA LEU A 392 0.96 16.44 19.37
C LEU A 392 2.35 16.22 18.78
N LEU A 393 2.95 15.06 19.03
CA LEU A 393 4.22 14.68 18.43
C LEU A 393 3.97 14.14 17.01
N LEU A 394 4.16 14.96 15.97
CA LEU A 394 3.87 14.60 14.59
C LEU A 394 5.15 14.30 13.80
N PRO A 395 5.15 13.33 12.87
CA PRO A 395 6.23 13.16 11.90
C PRO A 395 6.18 14.30 10.87
N VAL A 396 7.34 14.81 10.47
CA VAL A 396 7.46 15.85 9.45
C VAL A 396 8.34 15.30 8.32
N THR A 397 7.77 15.17 7.12
CA THR A 397 8.47 14.60 5.96
C THR A 397 9.73 15.42 5.64
N GLY A 398 10.89 14.75 5.57
CA GLY A 398 12.19 15.40 5.32
C GLY A 398 12.96 15.81 6.58
N SER A 399 12.37 15.64 7.77
CA SER A 399 13.10 15.69 9.05
C SER A 399 13.26 14.27 9.60
N PRO A 400 14.47 13.87 10.05
CA PRO A 400 14.66 12.58 10.72
C PRO A 400 14.06 12.56 12.14
N SER A 401 13.58 13.69 12.66
CA SER A 401 12.98 13.80 13.99
C SER A 401 11.50 14.14 13.92
N LYS A 402 10.71 13.45 14.77
CA LYS A 402 9.35 13.87 15.12
C LYS A 402 9.40 15.24 15.81
N ARG A 403 8.31 16.00 15.69
CA ARG A 403 8.23 17.36 16.23
C ARG A 403 6.94 17.59 16.99
N TRP A 404 7.04 18.23 18.15
CA TRP A 404 5.87 18.74 18.87
C TRP A 404 5.21 19.85 18.07
N THR A 405 4.00 19.58 17.62
CA THR A 405 3.22 20.44 16.73
C THR A 405 1.97 20.91 17.46
N LEU A 406 1.69 22.21 17.35
CA LEU A 406 0.51 22.84 17.94
C LEU A 406 -0.74 22.35 17.21
N VAL A 407 -1.73 21.85 17.96
CA VAL A 407 -3.01 21.41 17.43
C VAL A 407 -4.14 22.17 18.12
N ILE A 408 -5.07 22.73 17.33
CA ILE A 408 -6.23 23.47 17.84
C ILE A 408 -7.47 22.98 17.10
N GLY A 409 -8.41 22.39 17.84
CA GLY A 409 -9.65 21.87 17.26
C GLY A 409 -9.40 20.86 16.13
N GLY A 410 -8.45 19.94 16.32
CA GLY A 410 -8.09 18.90 15.34
C GLY A 410 -7.24 19.38 14.15
N ARG A 411 -6.81 20.65 14.12
CA ARG A 411 -5.94 21.19 13.06
C ARG A 411 -4.52 21.37 13.57
N ALA A 412 -3.55 20.80 12.86
CA ALA A 412 -2.12 20.98 13.14
C ALA A 412 -1.59 22.26 12.48
N TYR A 413 -0.80 23.03 13.23
CA TYR A 413 -0.19 24.27 12.79
C TYR A 413 1.32 24.12 12.74
N TYR A 414 1.87 24.27 11.53
CA TYR A 414 3.30 24.25 11.26
C TYR A 414 3.84 25.67 11.13
N ASP A 415 5.16 25.83 11.33
CA ASP A 415 5.81 27.12 11.15
C ASP A 415 5.84 27.50 9.65
N PRO A 416 5.86 28.79 9.29
CA PRO A 416 5.95 29.21 7.88
C PRO A 416 7.10 28.55 7.11
N ALA A 417 8.25 28.32 7.78
CA ALA A 417 9.41 27.66 7.17
C ALA A 417 9.12 26.21 6.74
N ASP A 418 8.20 25.51 7.42
CA ASP A 418 7.81 24.13 7.08
C ASP A 418 7.05 24.08 5.74
N PHE A 419 6.36 25.17 5.37
CA PHE A 419 5.74 25.36 4.06
C PHE A 419 6.70 25.98 3.03
N LEU A 420 7.99 26.07 3.35
CA LEU A 420 9.00 26.73 2.52
C LEU A 420 8.69 28.22 2.26
N CYS A 421 8.00 28.90 3.19
CA CYS A 421 7.76 30.33 3.05
C CYS A 421 9.09 31.10 2.91
N GLY A 422 9.18 31.93 1.87
CA GLY A 422 10.40 32.67 1.50
C GLY A 422 11.35 31.90 0.56
N VAL A 423 11.17 30.58 0.42
CA VAL A 423 11.92 29.73 -0.53
C VAL A 423 11.05 29.35 -1.72
N ASP A 424 9.81 28.93 -1.47
CA ASP A 424 8.83 28.64 -2.51
C ASP A 424 8.32 29.94 -3.12
N ALA A 425 8.83 30.27 -4.30
CA ALA A 425 8.45 31.47 -5.03
C ALA A 425 6.98 31.47 -5.47
N THR A 426 6.31 30.31 -5.49
CA THR A 426 4.94 30.15 -5.97
C THR A 426 3.86 30.44 -4.94
N ILE A 427 4.22 30.56 -3.65
CA ILE A 427 3.30 30.90 -2.56
C ILE A 427 3.59 32.30 -2.00
N ALA A 428 2.54 32.94 -1.48
CA ALA A 428 2.61 34.12 -0.63
C ALA A 428 2.36 33.71 0.82
N CYS A 429 3.13 34.27 1.73
CA CYS A 429 3.23 33.89 3.14
C CYS A 429 3.01 35.10 4.07
N PRO A 430 2.89 34.89 5.40
CA PRO A 430 2.70 36.00 6.33
C PRO A 430 3.77 37.07 6.17
N GLY A 431 3.34 38.32 5.98
CA GLY A 431 4.22 39.47 5.72
C GLY A 431 4.20 39.96 4.28
N GLU A 432 3.71 39.16 3.33
CA GLU A 432 3.49 39.63 1.96
C GLU A 432 2.13 40.36 1.83
N PRO A 433 2.03 41.44 1.01
CA PRO A 433 0.77 42.11 0.74
C PRO A 433 -0.29 41.13 0.20
N GLY A 434 -1.49 41.14 0.79
CA GLY A 434 -2.60 40.28 0.34
C GLY A 434 -2.74 38.93 1.05
N TRP A 435 -1.82 38.56 1.94
CA TRP A 435 -1.83 37.25 2.62
C TRP A 435 -2.85 37.10 3.79
N TRP A 436 -3.03 38.16 4.57
CA TRP A 436 -3.87 38.33 5.77
C TRP A 436 -5.27 37.67 5.84
N ALA A 437 -5.82 37.15 4.75
CA ALA A 437 -7.13 36.50 4.73
C ALA A 437 -7.07 34.98 4.49
N SER A 438 -5.88 34.37 4.37
CA SER A 438 -5.80 32.95 4.05
C SER A 438 -6.17 32.06 5.25
N PRO A 439 -7.12 31.12 5.11
CA PRO A 439 -7.44 30.14 6.15
C PRO A 439 -6.34 29.07 6.34
N THR A 440 -5.38 28.95 5.42
CA THR A 440 -4.29 27.96 5.48
C THR A 440 -2.95 28.55 5.91
N GLY A 441 -2.89 29.87 6.13
CA GLY A 441 -1.64 30.54 6.50
C GLY A 441 -0.63 30.70 5.36
N TRP A 442 -1.02 30.43 4.12
CA TRP A 442 -0.31 30.76 2.87
C TRP A 442 -1.32 30.75 1.72
N VAL A 443 -1.02 31.36 0.58
CA VAL A 443 -1.83 31.26 -0.65
C VAL A 443 -0.94 31.11 -1.86
N CYS A 444 -1.43 30.56 -2.96
CA CYS A 444 -0.72 30.66 -4.22
C CYS A 444 -0.58 32.14 -4.61
N LYS A 445 0.60 32.53 -5.10
CA LYS A 445 0.77 33.85 -5.71
C LYS A 445 -0.17 34.01 -6.91
N PRO A 446 -0.54 35.24 -7.29
CA PRO A 446 -1.39 35.46 -8.45
C PRO A 446 -0.87 34.69 -9.68
N ARG A 447 -1.80 34.05 -10.42
CA ARG A 447 -1.55 33.24 -11.64
C ARG A 447 -1.08 31.81 -11.38
N SER A 448 -0.66 31.48 -10.17
CA SER A 448 -0.34 30.12 -9.75
C SER A 448 -1.56 29.42 -9.14
N ILE A 449 -1.66 28.11 -9.32
CA ILE A 449 -2.65 27.23 -8.68
C ILE A 449 -1.94 26.08 -7.97
N MET A 450 -2.60 25.52 -6.96
CA MET A 450 -2.06 24.45 -6.13
C MET A 450 -1.74 23.22 -6.99
N ALA A 451 -0.47 22.81 -7.00
CA ALA A 451 0.02 21.63 -7.73
C ALA A 451 1.26 21.02 -7.06
N PRO A 452 1.14 20.55 -5.80
CA PRO A 452 2.28 20.12 -4.97
C PRO A 452 3.02 18.89 -5.52
N MET A 453 2.44 18.19 -6.49
CA MET A 453 3.00 16.98 -7.09
C MET A 453 3.85 17.26 -8.34
N VAL A 454 3.86 18.50 -8.86
CA VAL A 454 4.60 18.83 -10.09
C VAL A 454 6.06 19.12 -9.78
N ALA A 455 6.35 19.76 -8.65
CA ALA A 455 7.71 20.07 -8.21
C ALA A 455 7.84 19.88 -6.69
N SER A 456 8.93 19.23 -6.26
CA SER A 456 9.17 18.85 -4.86
C SER A 456 9.44 20.02 -3.90
N ARG A 457 9.47 21.26 -4.40
CA ARG A 457 9.74 22.49 -3.62
C ARG A 457 8.74 23.62 -3.90
N SER A 458 7.62 23.31 -4.55
CA SER A 458 6.62 24.31 -4.89
C SER A 458 5.20 23.77 -4.69
N LEU A 459 4.46 24.38 -3.77
CA LEU A 459 3.08 24.01 -3.49
C LEU A 459 2.12 24.48 -4.59
N CYS A 460 2.46 25.57 -5.30
CA CYS A 460 1.63 26.20 -6.32
C CYS A 460 2.31 26.26 -7.68
N PHE A 461 2.90 25.15 -8.12
CA PHE A 461 3.57 25.08 -9.40
C PHE A 461 2.63 25.13 -10.62
N GLY A 462 1.33 24.88 -10.42
CA GLY A 462 0.36 24.89 -11.50
C GLY A 462 0.04 26.31 -11.95
N CYS A 463 -0.46 26.46 -13.17
CA CYS A 463 -0.88 27.75 -13.71
C CYS A 463 -2.40 27.84 -13.87
N HIS A 464 -2.96 29.01 -13.56
CA HIS A 464 -4.37 29.30 -13.85
C HIS A 464 -4.66 29.15 -15.35
N ALA A 465 -5.91 28.89 -15.71
CA ALA A 465 -6.34 28.82 -17.11
C ALA A 465 -5.89 30.08 -17.88
N GLY A 466 -5.25 29.86 -19.04
CA GLY A 466 -4.66 30.92 -19.86
C GLY A 466 -3.20 31.29 -19.51
N TYR A 467 -2.64 30.71 -18.45
CA TYR A 467 -1.22 30.82 -18.11
C TYR A 467 -0.51 29.48 -18.30
N TYR A 468 0.79 29.54 -18.58
CA TYR A 468 1.62 28.38 -18.86
C TYR A 468 2.89 28.41 -18.03
N ALA A 469 3.35 27.24 -17.60
CA ALA A 469 4.57 27.11 -16.83
C ALA A 469 5.79 27.42 -17.71
N ASP A 470 6.50 28.49 -17.37
CA ASP A 470 7.86 28.74 -17.86
C ASP A 470 8.87 28.09 -16.91
N THR A 471 10.03 27.72 -17.43
CA THR A 471 11.21 27.10 -16.80
C THR A 471 11.74 27.78 -15.53
N ARG A 472 11.19 28.94 -15.14
CA ARG A 472 11.58 29.71 -13.95
C ARG A 472 10.45 29.85 -12.93
N ASP A 473 9.61 28.84 -12.81
CA ASP A 473 8.49 28.79 -11.84
C ASP A 473 7.52 29.96 -11.99
N ARG A 474 7.34 30.45 -13.23
CA ARG A 474 6.47 31.57 -13.55
C ARG A 474 5.37 31.13 -14.50
N CYS A 475 4.14 31.34 -14.06
CA CYS A 475 2.96 31.27 -14.90
C CYS A 475 2.93 32.49 -15.82
N SER A 476 3.36 32.29 -17.05
CA SER A 476 3.46 33.30 -18.09
C SER A 476 2.24 33.24 -19.01
N VAL A 477 1.79 34.40 -19.47
CA VAL A 477 0.77 34.52 -20.54
C VAL A 477 1.37 35.34 -21.67
N CYS A 478 1.06 34.96 -22.90
CA CYS A 478 1.39 35.76 -24.05
C CYS A 478 0.41 36.92 -24.16
N ALA A 479 0.93 38.15 -24.24
CA ALA A 479 0.09 39.33 -24.40
C ALA A 479 -0.57 39.35 -25.79
N GLY A 480 -1.86 39.71 -25.85
CA GLY A 480 -2.61 39.85 -27.11
C GLY A 480 -2.88 38.52 -27.82
N ASP A 481 -2.66 38.51 -29.14
CA ASP A 481 -2.89 37.36 -30.03
C ASP A 481 -1.63 36.51 -30.26
N LEU A 482 -0.59 36.73 -29.46
CA LEU A 482 0.63 35.92 -29.53
C LEU A 482 0.36 34.49 -29.03
N LEU A 483 0.91 33.52 -29.76
CA LEU A 483 0.88 32.09 -29.48
C LEU A 483 2.06 31.71 -28.59
N LEU A 484 1.83 30.77 -27.67
CA LEU A 484 2.89 30.24 -26.83
C LEU A 484 3.62 29.10 -27.57
N GLU A 485 4.90 29.28 -27.86
CA GLU A 485 5.75 28.25 -28.46
C GLU A 485 6.77 27.72 -27.46
N VAL A 486 6.73 26.41 -27.19
CA VAL A 486 7.69 25.75 -26.29
C VAL A 486 8.82 25.15 -27.11
N LYS A 487 10.03 25.74 -27.02
CA LYS A 487 11.17 25.36 -27.87
C LYS A 487 11.74 23.97 -27.59
N GLN A 488 11.48 23.38 -26.43
CA GLN A 488 12.02 22.07 -26.03
C GLN A 488 10.94 21.20 -25.35
N GLY A 489 10.13 20.52 -26.15
CA GLY A 489 9.14 19.55 -25.66
C GLY A 489 7.99 20.18 -24.84
N PRO A 490 6.95 19.41 -24.51
CA PRO A 490 5.76 19.95 -23.85
C PRO A 490 5.97 20.43 -22.40
N TYR A 491 7.12 20.13 -21.77
CA TYR A 491 7.33 20.38 -20.33
C TYR A 491 8.72 20.92 -19.94
N ALA A 492 9.64 21.19 -20.87
CA ALA A 492 11.03 21.53 -20.50
C ALA A 492 11.74 22.45 -21.52
N GLY A 493 11.27 23.68 -21.66
CA GLY A 493 11.98 24.70 -22.44
C GLY A 493 11.44 26.10 -22.21
N PRO A 494 12.27 27.15 -22.43
CA PRO A 494 11.77 28.52 -22.39
C PRO A 494 10.65 28.66 -23.42
N ALA A 495 9.48 29.08 -22.95
CA ALA A 495 8.36 29.38 -23.81
C ALA A 495 8.53 30.80 -24.38
N SER A 496 8.37 30.94 -25.70
CA SER A 496 8.39 32.24 -26.36
C SER A 496 7.01 32.55 -26.93
N CYS A 497 6.57 33.80 -26.73
CA CYS A 497 5.36 34.31 -27.36
C CYS A 497 5.67 34.72 -28.80
N VAL A 498 5.05 34.05 -29.76
CA VAL A 498 5.28 34.24 -31.20
C VAL A 498 3.98 34.63 -31.89
N ALA A 499 4.04 35.51 -32.90
CA ALA A 499 2.83 35.92 -33.62
C ALA A 499 2.25 34.80 -34.51
N ALA A 500 3.09 33.84 -34.90
CA ALA A 500 2.73 32.63 -35.62
C ALA A 500 3.73 31.53 -35.23
N CYS A 501 3.35 30.27 -35.35
CA CYS A 501 4.24 29.16 -35.01
C CYS A 501 5.47 29.12 -35.92
N SER A 502 6.64 28.98 -35.31
CA SER A 502 7.91 28.81 -35.99
C SER A 502 7.89 27.57 -36.90
N PRO A 503 8.72 27.52 -37.95
CA PRO A 503 8.82 26.33 -38.80
C PRO A 503 9.04 25.06 -37.98
N GLY A 504 8.24 24.02 -38.27
CA GLY A 504 8.23 22.77 -37.50
C GLY A 504 7.29 22.77 -36.29
N TYR A 505 6.44 23.77 -36.15
CA TYR A 505 5.36 23.86 -35.15
C TYR A 505 4.01 24.10 -35.84
N VAL A 506 2.92 23.58 -35.27
CA VAL A 506 1.54 23.79 -35.75
C VAL A 506 0.75 24.45 -34.64
N GLN A 507 -0.14 25.37 -35.03
CA GLN A 507 -1.00 26.06 -34.08
C GLN A 507 -2.15 25.15 -33.63
N GLU A 508 -2.24 24.90 -32.32
CA GLU A 508 -3.39 24.30 -31.66
C GLU A 508 -3.95 25.29 -30.63
N GLY A 509 -5.01 26.00 -31.01
CA GLY A 509 -5.55 27.10 -30.21
C GLY A 509 -4.56 28.26 -30.07
N ARG A 510 -4.13 28.55 -28.83
CA ARG A 510 -3.11 29.57 -28.51
C ARG A 510 -1.71 28.99 -28.25
N LEU A 511 -1.50 27.72 -28.59
CA LEU A 511 -0.20 27.06 -28.47
C LEU A 511 0.38 26.73 -29.85
N CYS A 512 1.70 26.82 -29.93
CA CYS A 512 2.48 26.23 -30.99
C CYS A 512 3.05 24.91 -30.48
N VAL A 513 2.44 23.82 -30.91
CA VAL A 513 2.91 22.47 -30.61
C VAL A 513 3.91 22.10 -31.69
N LYS A 514 5.04 21.48 -31.33
CA LYS A 514 5.99 21.01 -32.34
C LYS A 514 5.19 20.12 -33.29
N SER A 515 5.22 20.44 -34.57
CA SER A 515 4.89 19.50 -35.61
C SER A 515 5.97 18.43 -35.48
N GLN A 516 5.78 17.50 -34.54
CA GLN A 516 6.32 16.17 -34.72
C GLN A 516 5.90 15.87 -36.14
N ALA A 517 6.90 15.80 -37.02
CA ALA A 517 6.69 15.53 -38.43
C ALA A 517 5.58 14.51 -38.46
N ARG A 518 4.41 14.87 -39.02
CA ARG A 518 3.42 13.85 -39.33
C ARG A 518 4.24 12.88 -40.14
N LEU A 519 4.62 11.77 -39.51
CA LEU A 519 5.31 10.69 -40.16
C LEU A 519 4.46 10.46 -41.39
N PRO A 520 5.04 10.53 -42.60
CA PRO A 520 4.27 10.44 -43.81
C PRO A 520 3.33 9.26 -43.62
N SER A 521 2.03 9.55 -43.58
CA SER A 521 1.00 8.61 -43.09
C SER A 521 0.89 7.35 -43.94
N GLY A 522 1.79 7.16 -44.90
CA GLY A 522 1.94 6.01 -45.78
C GLY A 522 3.36 5.44 -45.90
N ALA A 523 4.29 5.67 -44.97
CA ALA A 523 5.68 5.17 -45.08
C ALA A 523 6.04 3.95 -44.22
N LEU A 524 5.17 3.52 -43.29
CA LEU A 524 5.28 2.19 -42.68
C LEU A 524 4.31 1.26 -43.41
N GLY A 525 4.62 0.98 -44.68
CA GLY A 525 4.08 -0.20 -45.34
C GLY A 525 4.58 -1.40 -44.56
N MET A 526 3.67 -2.09 -43.88
CA MET A 526 4.01 -3.35 -43.23
C MET A 526 3.76 -4.48 -44.19
N ASP A 527 4.84 -5.02 -44.76
CA ASP A 527 4.76 -6.26 -45.51
C ASP A 527 4.60 -7.42 -44.52
N MET A 528 3.41 -8.03 -44.55
CA MET A 528 3.10 -9.20 -43.77
C MET A 528 3.58 -10.44 -44.51
N SER A 529 4.85 -10.83 -44.31
CA SER A 529 5.34 -12.07 -44.91
C SER A 529 4.78 -13.28 -44.15
N LEU A 530 3.90 -14.04 -44.81
CA LEU A 530 3.30 -15.25 -44.27
C LEU A 530 4.20 -16.47 -44.50
N GLY A 531 4.43 -17.25 -43.45
CA GLY A 531 5.09 -18.54 -43.54
C GLY A 531 4.41 -19.55 -42.63
N ALA A 532 4.02 -20.70 -43.18
CA ALA A 532 3.58 -21.84 -42.41
C ALA A 532 4.72 -22.86 -42.35
N TYR A 533 4.99 -23.44 -41.18
CA TYR A 533 5.82 -24.63 -41.11
C TYR A 533 5.20 -25.67 -40.19
N ALA A 534 5.31 -26.93 -40.62
CA ALA A 534 4.89 -28.09 -39.86
C ALA A 534 6.03 -28.47 -38.90
N PRO A 535 5.88 -28.30 -37.59
CA PRO A 535 6.99 -28.45 -36.65
C PRO A 535 7.51 -29.89 -36.60
N ARG A 536 8.81 -30.09 -36.39
CA ARG A 536 9.43 -31.42 -36.28
C ARG A 536 10.16 -31.58 -34.95
N VAL A 537 10.10 -32.78 -34.40
CA VAL A 537 10.84 -33.17 -33.18
C VAL A 537 12.23 -33.67 -33.57
N SER A 538 13.26 -33.31 -32.81
CA SER A 538 14.62 -33.85 -33.00
C SER A 538 14.61 -35.39 -33.10
N GLY A 539 15.13 -35.92 -34.20
CA GLY A 539 15.17 -37.37 -34.48
C GLY A 539 13.92 -37.94 -35.17
N SER A 540 12.89 -37.13 -35.43
CA SER A 540 11.71 -37.52 -36.21
C SER A 540 11.63 -36.78 -37.54
N SER A 541 11.34 -37.50 -38.62
CA SER A 541 11.03 -36.89 -39.92
C SER A 541 9.55 -36.54 -40.07
N THR A 542 8.67 -37.12 -39.24
CA THR A 542 7.24 -36.85 -39.29
C THR A 542 6.93 -35.52 -38.61
N PRO A 543 6.18 -34.62 -39.28
CA PRO A 543 5.67 -33.42 -38.65
C PRO A 543 4.77 -33.78 -37.47
N VAL A 544 4.84 -32.99 -36.41
CA VAL A 544 3.93 -33.09 -35.26
C VAL A 544 2.87 -32.02 -35.35
N ARG A 545 1.64 -32.39 -35.03
CA ARG A 545 0.53 -31.45 -34.98
C ARG A 545 0.58 -30.70 -33.67
N VAL A 546 0.83 -29.40 -33.72
CA VAL A 546 0.78 -28.53 -32.54
C VAL A 546 -0.68 -28.16 -32.27
N VAL A 547 -1.10 -28.30 -31.03
CA VAL A 547 -2.42 -27.85 -30.57
C VAL A 547 -2.31 -26.58 -29.75
N GLY A 548 -1.16 -26.31 -29.11
CA GLY A 548 -1.01 -25.18 -28.20
C GLY A 548 0.37 -24.54 -28.21
N MET A 549 0.46 -23.27 -27.81
CA MET A 549 1.74 -22.56 -27.76
C MET A 549 1.78 -21.52 -26.63
N ALA A 550 2.92 -21.38 -25.97
CA ALA A 550 3.16 -20.36 -24.95
C ALA A 550 4.61 -19.89 -24.94
N ALA A 551 4.85 -18.62 -24.64
CA ALA A 551 6.19 -18.13 -24.35
C ALA A 551 6.69 -18.70 -23.00
N THR A 552 8.00 -18.94 -22.87
CA THR A 552 8.63 -19.52 -21.66
C THR A 552 10.01 -18.90 -21.39
N HIS A 553 10.39 -18.80 -20.11
CA HIS A 553 11.75 -18.49 -19.68
C HIS A 553 12.72 -19.68 -19.84
N LEU A 554 12.20 -20.88 -20.11
CA LEU A 554 13.01 -22.06 -20.34
C LEU A 554 13.77 -21.94 -21.67
N LEU A 555 15.04 -22.32 -21.62
CA LEU A 555 15.92 -22.39 -22.78
C LEU A 555 16.63 -23.74 -22.82
N LEU A 556 17.27 -24.02 -23.95
CA LEU A 556 18.19 -25.13 -24.10
C LEU A 556 19.62 -24.59 -24.12
N ASN A 557 20.51 -25.19 -23.34
CA ASN A 557 21.93 -24.92 -23.49
C ASN A 557 22.50 -25.62 -24.75
N SER A 558 23.78 -25.39 -25.04
CA SER A 558 24.48 -26.04 -26.17
C SER A 558 24.50 -27.58 -26.11
N GLN A 559 24.23 -28.17 -24.95
CA GLN A 559 24.13 -29.63 -24.74
C GLN A 559 22.68 -30.13 -24.81
N SER A 560 21.74 -29.32 -25.31
CA SER A 560 20.30 -29.64 -25.35
C SER A 560 19.69 -29.94 -23.98
N ARG A 561 20.25 -29.38 -22.90
CA ARG A 561 19.69 -29.48 -21.55
C ARG A 561 18.86 -28.26 -21.22
N LEU A 562 17.74 -28.49 -20.54
CA LEU A 562 16.86 -27.42 -20.05
C LEU A 562 17.62 -26.54 -19.07
N MET A 563 17.49 -25.22 -19.25
CA MET A 563 18.05 -24.23 -18.36
C MET A 563 17.11 -23.04 -18.20
N LEU A 564 17.32 -22.29 -17.12
CA LEU A 564 16.66 -21.02 -16.86
C LEU A 564 17.74 -19.95 -16.74
N ARG A 565 17.50 -18.77 -17.30
CA ARG A 565 18.43 -17.64 -17.17
C ARG A 565 18.49 -17.14 -15.73
N PRO A 566 19.69 -16.86 -15.18
CA PRO A 566 19.82 -16.27 -13.84
C PRO A 566 19.04 -14.96 -13.67
N GLU A 567 18.92 -14.17 -14.73
CA GLU A 567 18.22 -12.89 -14.73
C GLU A 567 16.71 -13.08 -14.51
N SER A 568 16.12 -14.13 -15.10
CA SER A 568 14.68 -14.47 -14.94
C SER A 568 14.29 -14.73 -13.49
N ARG A 569 15.23 -15.16 -12.65
CA ARG A 569 15.02 -15.34 -11.20
C ARG A 569 14.85 -14.01 -10.47
N LEU A 570 15.67 -13.03 -10.83
CA LEU A 570 15.62 -11.69 -10.22
C LEU A 570 14.43 -10.90 -10.74
N ASN A 571 13.97 -11.21 -11.95
CA ASN A 571 12.87 -10.52 -12.60
C ASN A 571 12.04 -11.50 -13.47
N PRO A 572 10.95 -12.08 -12.92
CA PRO A 572 10.08 -13.01 -13.65
C PRO A 572 9.29 -12.35 -14.79
N ASP A 573 9.25 -11.02 -14.82
CA ASP A 573 8.66 -10.22 -15.89
C ASP A 573 9.68 -9.90 -17.01
N LEU A 574 10.89 -10.49 -16.98
CA LEU A 574 11.79 -10.38 -18.12
C LEU A 574 11.16 -10.98 -19.38
N PRO A 575 11.55 -10.48 -20.56
CA PRO A 575 11.04 -11.05 -21.79
C PRO A 575 11.41 -12.52 -21.95
N ARG A 576 10.41 -13.30 -22.33
CA ARG A 576 10.55 -14.74 -22.57
C ARG A 576 11.17 -14.96 -23.95
N GLU A 577 12.22 -15.76 -24.01
CA GLU A 577 12.92 -16.08 -25.25
C GLU A 577 12.61 -17.48 -25.80
N GLY A 578 12.10 -18.36 -24.95
CA GLY A 578 11.68 -19.69 -25.32
C GLY A 578 10.20 -19.74 -25.72
N ALA A 579 9.84 -20.81 -26.41
CA ALA A 579 8.47 -21.16 -26.75
C ALA A 579 8.21 -22.63 -26.44
N LEU A 580 7.15 -22.89 -25.68
CA LEU A 580 6.60 -24.22 -25.45
C LEU A 580 5.53 -24.50 -26.49
N LEU A 581 5.60 -25.66 -27.14
CA LEU A 581 4.59 -26.14 -28.07
C LEU A 581 3.98 -27.43 -27.53
N LEU A 582 2.65 -27.44 -27.40
CA LEU A 582 1.88 -28.61 -26.99
C LEU A 582 1.44 -29.37 -28.24
N THR A 583 1.78 -30.65 -28.36
CA THR A 583 1.33 -31.49 -29.48
C THR A 583 0.00 -32.17 -29.18
N ASP A 584 -0.70 -32.62 -30.22
CA ASP A 584 -1.90 -33.44 -30.07
C ASP A 584 -1.66 -34.78 -29.34
N THR A 585 -0.43 -35.28 -29.36
CA THR A 585 -0.02 -36.52 -28.67
C THR A 585 0.22 -36.36 -27.16
N GLY A 586 0.22 -35.15 -26.61
CA GLY A 586 0.61 -34.95 -25.20
C GLY A 586 1.96 -34.30 -25.00
N GLU A 587 2.80 -34.17 -26.02
CA GLU A 587 4.19 -33.79 -25.84
C GLU A 587 4.32 -32.28 -25.68
N VAL A 588 5.14 -31.85 -24.73
CA VAL A 588 5.54 -30.45 -24.59
C VAL A 588 6.94 -30.34 -25.19
N LEU A 589 7.03 -29.60 -26.29
CA LEU A 589 8.26 -29.32 -27.01
C LEU A 589 8.76 -27.92 -26.64
N LEU A 590 10.07 -27.71 -26.70
CA LEU A 590 10.71 -26.42 -26.46
C LEU A 590 11.55 -26.04 -27.67
N SER A 591 11.44 -24.76 -28.01
CA SER A 591 12.31 -24.08 -28.96
C SER A 591 12.59 -22.67 -28.50
N THR A 592 13.49 -21.96 -29.17
CA THR A 592 13.62 -20.50 -29.00
C THR A 592 12.66 -19.80 -29.95
N LEU A 593 12.14 -18.63 -29.55
CA LEU A 593 11.30 -17.80 -30.41
C LEU A 593 12.05 -17.34 -31.67
N SER A 594 13.36 -17.08 -31.55
CA SER A 594 14.24 -16.81 -32.69
C SER A 594 14.30 -17.99 -33.68
N ASN A 595 14.33 -19.23 -33.18
CA ASN A 595 14.31 -20.41 -34.04
C ASN A 595 12.95 -20.59 -34.72
N LEU A 596 11.83 -20.44 -34.00
CA LEU A 596 10.49 -20.56 -34.58
C LEU A 596 10.17 -19.43 -35.57
N SER A 597 10.82 -18.28 -35.45
CA SER A 597 10.69 -17.17 -36.40
C SER A 597 11.62 -17.30 -37.62
N ALA A 598 12.60 -18.22 -37.61
CA ALA A 598 13.44 -18.49 -38.77
C ALA A 598 12.61 -19.05 -39.94
N ALA A 599 13.07 -18.81 -41.18
CA ALA A 599 12.39 -19.36 -42.37
C ALA A 599 12.43 -20.90 -42.43
N SER A 600 13.41 -21.51 -41.77
CA SER A 600 13.56 -22.96 -41.63
C SER A 600 13.96 -23.28 -40.18
N PRO A 601 13.00 -23.38 -39.25
CA PRO A 601 13.27 -23.67 -37.85
C PRO A 601 14.01 -24.98 -37.66
N ALA A 602 15.01 -25.00 -36.79
CA ALA A 602 15.67 -26.22 -36.34
C ALA A 602 14.69 -27.12 -35.56
N PRO A 603 14.92 -28.45 -35.52
CA PRO A 603 14.11 -29.38 -34.76
C PRO A 603 14.01 -29.02 -33.28
N MET A 604 12.84 -29.24 -32.68
CA MET A 604 12.56 -28.87 -31.29
C MET A 604 12.94 -29.99 -30.32
N ALA A 605 13.31 -29.61 -29.10
CA ALA A 605 13.59 -30.57 -28.03
C ALA A 605 12.33 -30.93 -27.26
N ARG A 606 12.27 -32.17 -26.75
CA ARG A 606 11.19 -32.62 -25.87
C ARG A 606 11.48 -32.20 -24.43
N VAL A 607 10.51 -31.54 -23.79
CA VAL A 607 10.58 -31.11 -22.38
C VAL A 607 9.89 -32.10 -21.47
N ALA A 608 8.64 -32.40 -21.78
CA ALA A 608 7.73 -33.16 -20.92
C ALA A 608 6.73 -33.95 -21.78
N SER A 609 6.05 -34.91 -21.15
CA SER A 609 4.88 -35.56 -21.74
C SER A 609 3.69 -35.42 -20.81
N LEU A 610 2.61 -34.87 -21.35
CA LEU A 610 1.25 -34.80 -20.81
C LEU A 610 0.36 -35.92 -21.38
N SER A 611 0.96 -36.95 -21.99
CA SER A 611 0.27 -38.02 -22.72
C SER A 611 -0.81 -38.77 -21.90
N GLY A 612 -1.80 -39.31 -22.61
CA GLY A 612 -2.92 -40.10 -22.06
C GLY A 612 -4.18 -39.32 -21.70
N ARG A 613 -4.35 -38.08 -22.20
CA ARG A 613 -5.43 -37.16 -21.77
C ARG A 613 -5.92 -36.31 -22.94
N SER A 614 -7.24 -36.06 -23.00
CA SER A 614 -7.82 -35.05 -23.89
C SER A 614 -7.26 -33.70 -23.50
N MET A 615 -6.43 -33.11 -24.37
CA MET A 615 -5.76 -31.86 -24.09
C MET A 615 -6.43 -30.73 -24.85
N GLU A 616 -6.68 -29.65 -24.14
CA GLU A 616 -7.09 -28.39 -24.74
C GLU A 616 -5.86 -27.57 -25.10
N PRO A 617 -5.98 -26.70 -26.12
CA PRO A 617 -4.84 -26.06 -26.78
C PRO A 617 -4.11 -25.03 -25.91
N ARG A 618 -4.65 -24.64 -24.76
CA ARG A 618 -4.12 -23.48 -24.03
C ARG A 618 -2.99 -23.88 -23.10
N LEU A 619 -1.82 -23.28 -23.32
CA LEU A 619 -0.62 -23.49 -22.51
C LEU A 619 -0.18 -22.17 -21.87
N ARG A 620 0.40 -22.22 -20.67
CA ARG A 620 0.98 -21.07 -20.00
C ARG A 620 2.10 -21.46 -19.06
N GLU A 621 3.15 -20.65 -19.02
CA GLU A 621 4.16 -20.70 -17.97
C GLU A 621 3.79 -19.77 -16.80
N LEU A 622 4.02 -20.24 -15.58
CA LEU A 622 3.98 -19.46 -14.35
C LEU A 622 5.32 -19.59 -13.62
N GLY A 623 5.82 -18.48 -13.07
CA GLY A 623 7.11 -18.39 -12.39
C GLY A 623 8.17 -17.63 -13.20
N PRO A 624 9.46 -17.73 -12.82
CA PRO A 624 10.00 -18.63 -11.78
C PRO A 624 9.57 -18.28 -10.35
N PHE A 625 9.53 -19.29 -9.49
CA PHE A 625 9.26 -19.19 -8.06
C PHE A 625 10.44 -19.79 -7.27
N PRO A 626 10.81 -19.22 -6.11
CA PRO A 626 11.77 -19.90 -5.24
C PRO A 626 11.19 -21.25 -4.79
N GLY A 627 11.97 -22.30 -5.00
CA GLY A 627 11.63 -23.67 -4.65
C GLY A 627 11.77 -23.94 -3.15
N LEU A 628 11.54 -25.20 -2.75
CA LEU A 628 11.66 -25.64 -1.35
C LEU A 628 13.08 -25.48 -0.79
N ARG A 629 14.10 -25.52 -1.65
CA ARG A 629 15.46 -25.15 -1.32
C ARG A 629 15.70 -23.75 -1.86
N TYR A 630 16.33 -22.88 -1.08
CA TYR A 630 16.67 -21.51 -1.49
C TYR A 630 17.52 -21.42 -2.78
N SER A 631 18.16 -22.53 -3.18
CA SER A 631 18.94 -22.66 -4.42
C SER A 631 18.13 -23.15 -5.62
N ASP A 632 16.91 -23.64 -5.41
CA ASP A 632 16.08 -24.19 -6.47
C ASP A 632 15.09 -23.13 -6.91
N GLU A 633 14.93 -22.97 -8.22
CA GLU A 633 13.85 -22.20 -8.82
C GLU A 633 12.89 -23.17 -9.49
N GLN A 634 11.60 -22.89 -9.41
CA GLN A 634 10.56 -23.72 -9.99
C GLN A 634 9.73 -22.91 -10.98
N LEU A 635 9.42 -23.52 -12.12
CA LEU A 635 8.47 -23.02 -13.11
C LEU A 635 7.30 -24.00 -13.16
N ALA A 636 6.09 -23.51 -13.39
CA ALA A 636 4.92 -24.34 -13.61
C ALA A 636 4.42 -24.14 -15.04
N ILE A 637 4.41 -25.21 -15.82
CA ILE A 637 3.79 -25.27 -17.14
C ILE A 637 2.36 -25.76 -16.93
N VAL A 638 1.39 -24.88 -17.19
CA VAL A 638 -0.03 -25.14 -17.01
C VAL A 638 -0.69 -25.25 -18.37
N SER A 639 -1.28 -26.40 -18.67
CA SER A 639 -2.28 -26.52 -19.73
C SER A 639 -3.66 -26.40 -19.09
N CYS A 640 -4.52 -25.53 -19.63
CA CYS A 640 -5.89 -25.42 -19.12
C CYS A 640 -6.96 -25.58 -20.19
N GLY A 641 -8.02 -26.24 -19.74
CA GLY A 641 -9.25 -26.46 -20.46
C GLY A 641 -10.32 -26.96 -19.52
N SER A 642 -11.10 -27.93 -19.95
CA SER A 642 -11.94 -28.80 -19.11
C SER A 642 -11.14 -29.52 -18.01
N ARG A 643 -9.82 -29.66 -18.19
CA ARG A 643 -8.87 -30.13 -17.17
C ARG A 643 -7.70 -29.17 -17.05
N ILE A 644 -7.14 -29.07 -15.84
CA ILE A 644 -5.88 -28.36 -15.61
C ILE A 644 -4.78 -29.39 -15.45
N SER A 645 -3.77 -29.33 -16.30
CA SER A 645 -2.56 -30.13 -16.17
C SER A 645 -1.40 -29.21 -15.82
N VAL A 646 -0.71 -29.50 -14.72
CA VAL A 646 0.44 -28.73 -14.25
C VAL A 646 1.67 -29.62 -14.23
N VAL A 647 2.73 -29.18 -14.90
CA VAL A 647 4.08 -29.78 -14.84
C VAL A 647 5.01 -28.78 -14.17
N PHE A 648 5.76 -29.22 -13.16
CA PHE A 648 6.77 -28.37 -12.53
C PHE A 648 8.14 -28.65 -13.14
N VAL A 649 8.84 -27.60 -13.52
CA VAL A 649 10.25 -27.64 -13.95
C VAL A 649 11.08 -27.02 -12.84
N THR A 650 12.01 -27.77 -12.26
CA THR A 650 12.87 -27.33 -11.14
C THR A 650 14.29 -27.17 -11.64
N CYS A 651 14.84 -25.96 -11.55
CA CYS A 651 16.20 -25.60 -11.95
C CYS A 651 17.02 -25.24 -10.71
N SER A 652 18.18 -25.86 -10.49
CA SER A 652 19.03 -25.52 -9.34
C SER A 652 20.15 -24.54 -9.73
N PHE A 653 20.30 -23.48 -8.94
CA PHE A 653 21.33 -22.45 -9.09
C PHE A 653 22.29 -22.51 -7.91
N PRO A 654 23.47 -23.15 -8.04
CA PRO A 654 24.50 -23.05 -7.02
C PRO A 654 24.92 -21.58 -6.86
N ALA A 655 25.13 -21.13 -5.61
CA ALA A 655 25.39 -19.72 -5.28
C ALA A 655 26.55 -19.08 -6.08
N PHE A 656 27.50 -19.90 -6.54
CA PHE A 656 28.58 -19.52 -7.43
C PHE A 656 28.86 -20.67 -8.41
N GLY A 657 28.22 -20.68 -9.59
CA GLY A 657 28.46 -21.71 -10.59
C GLY A 657 27.59 -21.57 -11.83
N SER A 658 27.94 -22.30 -12.89
CA SER A 658 27.09 -22.44 -14.06
C SER A 658 25.74 -23.06 -13.67
N PRO A 659 24.62 -22.60 -14.25
CA PRO A 659 23.30 -23.12 -13.93
C PRO A 659 23.26 -24.63 -14.17
N THR A 660 22.80 -25.39 -13.16
CA THR A 660 22.64 -26.83 -13.33
C THR A 660 21.40 -27.13 -14.19
N PRO A 661 21.37 -28.27 -14.90
CA PRO A 661 20.23 -28.63 -15.75
C PRO A 661 18.92 -28.67 -14.97
N CYS A 662 17.86 -28.12 -15.55
CA CYS A 662 16.52 -28.23 -14.97
C CYS A 662 16.01 -29.68 -15.05
N THR A 663 15.26 -30.09 -14.03
CA THR A 663 14.57 -31.38 -13.95
C THR A 663 13.06 -31.15 -14.08
N VAL A 664 12.37 -32.06 -14.75
CA VAL A 664 10.92 -31.95 -15.02
C VAL A 664 10.20 -32.97 -14.16
N SER A 665 9.15 -32.55 -13.44
CA SER A 665 8.31 -33.45 -12.65
C SER A 665 7.29 -34.18 -13.52
N ASP A 666 6.75 -35.29 -13.01
CA ASP A 666 5.55 -35.88 -13.60
C ASP A 666 4.38 -34.88 -13.62
N ALA A 667 3.53 -34.99 -14.63
CA ALA A 667 2.37 -34.13 -14.80
C ALA A 667 1.32 -34.39 -13.71
N THR A 668 1.01 -33.36 -12.93
CA THR A 668 -0.10 -33.39 -11.98
C THR A 668 -1.35 -32.83 -12.65
N VAL A 669 -2.38 -33.65 -12.74
CA VAL A 669 -3.64 -33.24 -13.36
C VAL A 669 -4.74 -33.11 -12.33
N VAL A 670 -5.49 -32.04 -12.48
CA VAL A 670 -6.71 -31.74 -11.75
C VAL A 670 -7.86 -31.73 -12.74
N ASP A 671 -8.79 -32.66 -12.51
CA ASP A 671 -10.07 -32.67 -13.20
C ASP A 671 -10.99 -31.65 -12.51
N LEU A 672 -11.48 -30.67 -13.27
CA LEU A 672 -12.39 -29.66 -12.75
C LEU A 672 -13.83 -30.19 -12.64
N GLY A 673 -14.12 -31.37 -13.19
CA GLY A 673 -15.47 -31.91 -13.20
C GLY A 673 -16.38 -31.23 -14.24
N PRO A 674 -17.53 -31.84 -14.54
CA PRO A 674 -18.44 -31.35 -15.58
C PRO A 674 -19.03 -29.98 -15.23
N GLY A 675 -19.02 -29.05 -16.19
CA GLY A 675 -19.62 -27.71 -16.06
C GLY A 675 -18.69 -26.59 -15.57
N MET A 676 -17.43 -26.90 -15.27
CA MET A 676 -16.40 -25.90 -14.98
C MET A 676 -15.42 -25.82 -16.16
N GLU A 677 -15.52 -24.74 -16.95
CA GLU A 677 -14.61 -24.50 -18.07
C GLU A 677 -13.75 -23.26 -17.77
N ILE A 678 -12.43 -23.41 -17.79
CA ILE A 678 -11.54 -22.25 -17.75
C ILE A 678 -11.58 -21.63 -19.14
N THR A 679 -12.39 -20.59 -19.29
CA THR A 679 -12.49 -19.83 -20.53
C THR A 679 -11.25 -18.97 -20.81
N LYS A 680 -10.38 -18.73 -19.81
CA LYS A 680 -9.24 -17.80 -19.90
C LYS A 680 -7.98 -18.25 -19.12
N CYS A 681 -7.10 -19.03 -19.74
CA CYS A 681 -5.78 -19.34 -19.16
C CYS A 681 -4.88 -18.10 -18.97
N TYR A 682 -5.14 -17.04 -19.74
CA TYR A 682 -4.38 -15.79 -19.77
C TYR A 682 -4.62 -14.88 -18.55
N ASP A 683 -5.51 -15.27 -17.63
CA ASP A 683 -5.70 -14.55 -16.36
C ASP A 683 -4.96 -15.23 -15.16
N MET A 684 -4.24 -16.34 -15.39
CA MET A 684 -3.41 -16.98 -14.36
C MET A 684 -2.11 -16.22 -14.10
N HIS A 685 -1.87 -15.73 -12.89
CA HIS A 685 -0.61 -15.05 -12.55
C HIS A 685 0.02 -15.67 -11.30
N SER A 686 1.34 -15.52 -11.18
CA SER A 686 2.05 -15.77 -9.92
C SER A 686 1.60 -14.74 -8.88
N ALA A 687 1.13 -15.21 -7.72
CA ALA A 687 0.83 -14.36 -6.59
C ALA A 687 1.94 -14.51 -5.54
N SER A 688 2.87 -13.54 -5.52
CA SER A 688 3.94 -13.40 -4.51
C SER A 688 5.17 -14.32 -4.65
N SER A 689 6.13 -14.14 -3.73
CA SER A 689 7.33 -14.96 -3.55
C SER A 689 7.05 -16.34 -2.97
N THR A 690 5.81 -16.65 -2.56
CA THR A 690 5.39 -18.01 -2.22
C THR A 690 4.72 -18.67 -3.42
N MET A 691 4.97 -19.97 -3.64
CA MET A 691 4.51 -20.73 -4.80
C MET A 691 2.99 -20.93 -4.81
N GLU A 692 2.26 -19.86 -5.13
CA GLU A 692 0.81 -19.80 -5.16
C GLU A 692 0.33 -19.44 -6.56
N ILE A 693 -0.40 -20.38 -7.17
CA ILE A 693 -1.05 -20.18 -8.46
C ILE A 693 -2.51 -19.87 -8.20
N LEU A 694 -3.00 -18.72 -8.67
CA LEU A 694 -4.41 -18.35 -8.60
C LEU A 694 -5.03 -18.52 -9.99
N ILE A 695 -6.04 -19.38 -10.10
CA ILE A 695 -6.70 -19.72 -11.36
C ILE A 695 -8.16 -19.25 -11.32
N PRO A 696 -8.54 -18.21 -12.10
CA PRO A 696 -9.92 -17.82 -12.21
C PRO A 696 -10.72 -18.85 -13.03
N ILE A 697 -11.84 -19.35 -12.49
CA ILE A 697 -12.74 -20.30 -13.16
C ILE A 697 -14.10 -19.62 -13.33
N ALA A 698 -14.62 -19.54 -14.55
CA ALA A 698 -15.99 -19.09 -14.78
C ALA A 698 -16.93 -20.31 -14.77
N THR A 699 -17.99 -20.27 -13.98
CA THR A 699 -19.09 -21.24 -14.11
C THR A 699 -20.18 -20.68 -15.02
N SER A 700 -20.89 -21.55 -15.72
CA SER A 700 -21.96 -21.17 -16.65
C SER A 700 -23.15 -20.48 -15.99
N THR A 701 -23.27 -20.49 -14.65
CA THR A 701 -24.52 -20.10 -13.97
C THR A 701 -24.47 -18.92 -13.00
N SER A 702 -23.36 -18.55 -12.32
CA SER A 702 -23.39 -17.29 -11.49
C SER A 702 -22.08 -16.83 -10.82
N GLY A 703 -20.87 -17.26 -11.22
CA GLY A 703 -19.68 -16.69 -10.57
C GLY A 703 -18.32 -17.06 -11.17
N ARG A 704 -17.37 -16.13 -11.06
CA ARG A 704 -15.94 -16.39 -11.27
C ARG A 704 -15.31 -16.82 -9.92
N HIS A 705 -14.77 -18.03 -9.86
CA HIS A 705 -14.09 -18.62 -8.71
C HIS A 705 -12.57 -18.44 -8.83
N VAL A 706 -11.80 -18.53 -7.74
CA VAL A 706 -10.33 -18.55 -7.80
C VAL A 706 -9.82 -19.83 -7.17
N VAL A 707 -9.15 -20.67 -7.93
CA VAL A 707 -8.46 -21.86 -7.44
C VAL A 707 -7.03 -21.48 -7.05
N ARG A 708 -6.72 -21.59 -5.76
CA ARG A 708 -5.34 -21.55 -5.26
C ARG A 708 -4.69 -22.89 -5.50
N LEU A 709 -3.45 -22.95 -5.99
CA LEU A 709 -2.61 -24.14 -5.98
C LEU A 709 -1.36 -23.82 -5.17
N ARG A 710 -1.13 -24.58 -4.10
CA ARG A 710 0.08 -24.49 -3.28
C ARG A 710 0.86 -25.80 -3.41
N LYS A 711 2.16 -25.72 -3.65
CA LYS A 711 3.06 -26.88 -3.60
C LYS A 711 3.71 -26.92 -2.23
N ASP A 712 2.98 -27.40 -1.23
CA ASP A 712 3.62 -27.91 -0.01
C ASP A 712 3.74 -29.44 -0.17
N VAL A 713 4.80 -30.01 0.36
CA VAL A 713 5.24 -31.39 0.14
C VAL A 713 4.04 -32.34 0.24
N SER A 714 3.58 -32.86 -0.92
CA SER A 714 2.50 -33.85 -1.13
C SER A 714 1.01 -33.43 -1.14
N THR A 715 0.62 -32.18 -0.90
CA THR A 715 -0.82 -31.78 -0.92
C THR A 715 -1.12 -30.56 -1.77
N MET A 716 -1.95 -30.75 -2.80
CA MET A 716 -2.58 -29.68 -3.57
C MET A 716 -3.86 -29.25 -2.85
N GLU A 717 -3.89 -28.00 -2.35
CA GLU A 717 -5.08 -27.40 -1.75
C GLU A 717 -5.82 -26.55 -2.78
N ILE A 718 -7.01 -26.96 -3.21
CA ILE A 718 -7.90 -26.13 -4.05
C ILE A 718 -8.88 -25.44 -3.11
N LEU A 719 -8.91 -24.11 -3.13
CA LEU A 719 -9.94 -23.31 -2.47
C LEU A 719 -10.96 -22.90 -3.53
N ILE A 720 -12.23 -23.30 -3.38
CA ILE A 720 -13.32 -22.86 -4.27
C ILE A 720 -14.27 -21.99 -3.44
N PRO A 721 -14.31 -20.66 -3.65
CA PRO A 721 -15.33 -19.82 -3.05
C PRO A 721 -16.64 -20.02 -3.79
N ILE A 722 -17.61 -20.74 -3.20
CA ILE A 722 -18.96 -20.85 -3.76
C ILE A 722 -19.75 -19.63 -3.26
N ALA A 723 -20.09 -18.72 -4.17
CA ALA A 723 -21.12 -17.73 -3.93
C ALA A 723 -22.47 -18.37 -4.24
N THR A 724 -23.22 -18.76 -3.21
CA THR A 724 -24.65 -19.02 -3.38
C THR A 724 -25.39 -17.70 -3.26
N SER A 725 -26.43 -17.52 -4.08
CA SER A 725 -27.04 -16.22 -4.39
C SER A 725 -27.75 -15.51 -3.23
N THR A 726 -27.76 -16.04 -1.99
CA THR A 726 -28.59 -15.42 -0.94
C THR A 726 -28.07 -15.35 0.49
N SER A 727 -27.07 -16.09 1.01
CA SER A 727 -26.68 -15.88 2.43
C SER A 727 -25.38 -16.51 2.97
N GLY A 728 -24.39 -16.86 2.15
CA GLY A 728 -23.12 -17.36 2.72
C GLY A 728 -22.01 -17.63 1.70
N ARG A 729 -20.78 -17.19 2.00
CA ARG A 729 -19.58 -17.58 1.25
C ARG A 729 -19.09 -18.93 1.77
N HIS A 730 -19.16 -19.99 0.97
CA HIS A 730 -18.57 -21.28 1.34
C HIS A 730 -17.18 -21.42 0.70
N VAL A 731 -16.18 -21.86 1.47
CA VAL A 731 -14.88 -22.25 0.93
C VAL A 731 -14.76 -23.76 0.99
N VAL A 732 -14.73 -24.42 -0.17
CA VAL A 732 -14.47 -25.87 -0.24
C VAL A 732 -12.96 -26.07 -0.31
N ARG A 733 -12.42 -26.89 0.62
CA ARG A 733 -11.02 -27.32 0.64
C ARG A 733 -10.92 -28.69 -0.01
N LEU A 734 -10.20 -28.81 -1.13
CA LEU A 734 -9.89 -30.12 -1.72
C LEU A 734 -8.48 -30.52 -1.32
N ARG A 735 -8.34 -31.70 -0.71
CA ARG A 735 -7.05 -32.29 -0.34
C ARG A 735 -6.81 -33.53 -1.20
N LYS A 736 -5.79 -33.52 -2.03
CA LYS A 736 -5.34 -34.72 -2.76
C LYS A 736 -4.53 -35.61 -1.81
N VAL A 737 -4.96 -36.85 -1.60
CA VAL A 737 -4.24 -37.89 -0.85
C VAL A 737 -4.06 -39.09 -1.79
N GLY A 738 -2.91 -39.16 -2.48
CA GLY A 738 -2.62 -40.22 -3.47
C GLY A 738 -3.11 -39.93 -4.89
N SER A 739 -3.44 -40.97 -5.67
CA SER A 739 -3.86 -40.86 -7.08
C SER A 739 -5.32 -40.46 -7.30
N GLN A 740 -6.14 -40.39 -6.24
CA GLN A 740 -7.53 -39.94 -6.28
C GLN A 740 -7.70 -38.62 -5.50
N ALA A 741 -8.42 -37.66 -6.07
CA ALA A 741 -8.87 -36.48 -5.34
C ALA A 741 -10.04 -36.87 -4.43
N ALA A 742 -9.87 -36.76 -3.12
CA ALA A 742 -10.96 -36.96 -2.17
C ALA A 742 -11.62 -35.61 -1.85
N PHE A 743 -12.93 -35.52 -2.05
CA PHE A 743 -13.72 -34.37 -1.59
C PHE A 743 -13.90 -34.48 -0.08
N GLU A 744 -13.13 -33.71 0.68
CA GLU A 744 -13.38 -33.55 2.11
C GLU A 744 -14.39 -32.40 2.28
N HIS A 745 -15.68 -32.75 2.34
CA HIS A 745 -16.76 -31.79 2.58
C HIS A 745 -16.78 -31.38 4.05
N HIS A 746 -15.89 -30.46 4.43
CA HIS A 746 -16.05 -29.71 5.67
C HIS A 746 -16.93 -28.49 5.41
N ILE A 747 -18.19 -28.56 5.86
CA ILE A 747 -19.03 -27.36 6.02
C ILE A 747 -18.43 -26.58 7.18
N VAL A 748 -17.52 -25.66 6.89
CA VAL A 748 -17.09 -24.66 7.87
C VAL A 748 -18.24 -23.65 7.96
N ARG A 749 -19.00 -23.69 9.06
CA ARG A 749 -20.12 -22.77 9.31
C ARG A 749 -19.68 -21.37 9.75
N ASP A 750 -18.39 -21.15 10.03
CA ASP A 750 -17.85 -19.86 10.46
C ASP A 750 -16.73 -19.39 9.52
N VAL A 751 -17.06 -18.41 8.67
CA VAL A 751 -16.14 -17.73 7.76
C VAL A 751 -15.37 -16.65 8.54
N HIS A 752 -14.56 -17.05 9.52
CA HIS A 752 -13.68 -16.11 10.24
C HIS A 752 -12.17 -16.44 10.12
N ALA A 753 -11.80 -17.57 9.51
CA ALA A 753 -10.40 -18.03 9.45
C ALA A 753 -9.65 -17.77 8.12
N VAL A 754 -10.17 -16.93 7.21
CA VAL A 754 -9.50 -16.60 5.93
C VAL A 754 -8.83 -15.20 5.96
N ALA A 755 -8.90 -14.48 7.08
CA ALA A 755 -8.37 -13.12 7.22
C ALA A 755 -6.85 -13.01 7.44
N ASP A 756 -6.14 -14.12 7.65
CA ASP A 756 -4.69 -14.16 7.98
C ASP A 756 -3.75 -14.37 6.77
N LEU A 757 -4.16 -13.98 5.56
CA LEU A 757 -3.32 -14.10 4.36
C LEU A 757 -2.70 -12.74 3.97
N PRO A 758 -1.41 -12.46 4.27
CA PRO A 758 -0.73 -11.29 3.75
C PRO A 758 -0.58 -11.42 2.23
N GLY A 759 -1.30 -10.57 1.47
CA GLY A 759 -1.27 -10.55 0.00
C GLY A 759 -2.63 -10.77 -0.68
N LEU A 760 -3.68 -11.12 0.06
CA LEU A 760 -5.02 -11.44 -0.47
C LEU A 760 -6.08 -10.37 -0.13
N SER A 761 -5.78 -9.10 -0.39
CA SER A 761 -6.83 -8.08 -0.49
C SER A 761 -7.36 -8.05 -1.93
N MET A 762 -8.54 -8.68 -2.10
CA MET A 762 -9.52 -8.62 -3.20
C MET A 762 -9.74 -9.95 -3.97
N VAL A 763 -10.83 -10.63 -3.60
CA VAL A 763 -11.51 -11.65 -4.38
C VAL A 763 -12.75 -11.02 -5.01
N LEU A 764 -12.71 -10.89 -6.34
CA LEU A 764 -13.78 -10.89 -7.33
C LEU A 764 -15.21 -10.53 -6.88
N THR A 765 -15.69 -9.40 -7.40
CA THR A 765 -17.05 -9.29 -7.96
C THR A 765 -16.93 -8.61 -9.31
N LEU A 766 -16.88 -9.39 -10.38
CA LEU A 766 -17.25 -8.91 -11.70
C LEU A 766 -18.72 -9.27 -11.85
N ASP A 767 -19.58 -8.26 -11.71
CA ASP A 767 -20.94 -8.34 -12.22
C ASP A 767 -20.87 -8.62 -13.73
N SER A 768 -21.95 -9.15 -14.28
CA SER A 768 -22.22 -9.43 -15.70
C SER A 768 -21.92 -8.28 -16.69
N PHE A 769 -21.55 -7.09 -16.21
CA PHE A 769 -21.13 -5.95 -17.01
C PHE A 769 -19.61 -5.97 -17.25
N LYS A 770 -19.19 -5.59 -18.46
CA LYS A 770 -17.80 -5.53 -18.94
C LYS A 770 -16.93 -4.48 -18.21
N THR A 771 -16.89 -4.49 -16.89
CA THR A 771 -16.03 -3.61 -16.09
C THR A 771 -14.65 -4.23 -15.99
N VAL A 772 -13.62 -3.51 -16.44
CA VAL A 772 -12.23 -3.84 -16.16
C VAL A 772 -11.84 -3.15 -14.85
N ALA A 773 -11.25 -3.89 -13.93
CA ALA A 773 -10.76 -3.39 -12.65
C ALA A 773 -9.23 -3.40 -12.66
N LEU A 774 -8.63 -2.34 -12.10
CA LEU A 774 -7.20 -2.27 -11.85
C LEU A 774 -6.93 -2.85 -10.45
N TYR A 775 -6.12 -3.90 -10.35
CA TYR A 775 -5.82 -4.52 -9.05
C TYR A 775 -4.47 -4.06 -8.51
N LYS A 776 -4.29 -4.09 -7.19
CA LYS A 776 -3.00 -3.83 -6.52
C LYS A 776 -1.84 -4.63 -7.12
N LYS A 777 -2.11 -5.87 -7.52
CA LYS A 777 -1.13 -6.74 -8.17
C LYS A 777 -0.67 -6.23 -9.54
N ASP A 778 -1.49 -5.41 -10.21
CA ASP A 778 -1.23 -4.81 -11.54
C ASP A 778 -0.30 -3.60 -11.48
N LEU A 779 0.13 -3.25 -10.27
CA LEU A 779 1.10 -2.22 -9.97
C LEU A 779 2.38 -2.86 -9.42
N ALA A 780 3.52 -2.20 -9.60
CA ALA A 780 4.77 -2.65 -9.00
C ALA A 780 4.68 -2.60 -7.46
N ALA A 781 5.45 -3.45 -6.77
CA ALA A 781 5.43 -3.55 -5.30
C ALA A 781 5.68 -2.20 -4.57
N ASN A 782 6.37 -1.26 -5.23
CA ASN A 782 6.70 0.08 -4.73
C ASN A 782 6.00 1.20 -5.53
N ASP A 783 4.94 0.88 -6.26
CA ASP A 783 4.14 1.90 -6.94
C ASP A 783 3.30 2.66 -5.91
N PRO A 784 3.38 4.00 -5.82
CA PRO A 784 2.56 4.77 -4.87
C PRO A 784 1.06 4.59 -5.10
N ARG A 785 0.63 4.15 -6.29
CA ARG A 785 -0.76 3.82 -6.60
C ARG A 785 -1.25 2.54 -5.90
N THR A 786 -0.32 1.69 -5.43
CA THR A 786 -0.60 0.44 -4.71
C THR A 786 -1.30 0.70 -3.38
N GLU A 787 -0.99 1.83 -2.74
CA GLU A 787 -1.69 2.30 -1.52
C GLU A 787 -3.09 2.83 -1.82
N LEU A 788 -3.27 3.47 -2.99
CA LEU A 788 -4.57 3.98 -3.44
C LEU A 788 -5.55 2.83 -3.74
N LEU A 789 -5.09 1.81 -4.48
CA LEU A 789 -5.90 0.62 -4.79
C LEU A 789 -6.19 -0.25 -3.56
N ALA A 790 -5.46 -0.07 -2.46
CA ALA A 790 -5.79 -0.74 -1.20
C ALA A 790 -7.03 -0.15 -0.52
N GLN A 791 -7.47 1.06 -0.93
CA GLN A 791 -8.57 1.80 -0.29
C GLN A 791 -9.85 1.83 -1.14
N GLN A 792 -9.77 1.70 -2.47
CA GLN A 792 -10.94 1.71 -3.37
C GLN A 792 -10.75 0.83 -4.62
N ASP A 793 -11.79 0.07 -4.98
CA ASP A 793 -11.92 -0.60 -6.27
C ASP A 793 -12.15 0.43 -7.39
N ILE A 794 -11.18 0.60 -8.29
CA ILE A 794 -11.36 1.44 -9.48
C ILE A 794 -12.06 0.60 -10.55
N SER A 795 -13.38 0.68 -10.60
CA SER A 795 -14.17 0.13 -11.71
C SER A 795 -14.30 1.18 -12.81
N PHE A 796 -13.89 0.83 -14.03
CA PHE A 796 -14.13 1.67 -15.20
C PHE A 796 -15.38 1.16 -15.93
N SER A 797 -16.40 2.02 -16.06
CA SER A 797 -17.57 1.71 -16.88
C SER A 797 -17.30 2.04 -18.36
N GLY A 798 -17.66 1.13 -19.26
CA GLY A 798 -18.07 1.47 -20.62
C GLY A 798 -17.24 0.96 -21.81
N TYR A 799 -15.89 0.98 -21.75
CA TYR A 799 -15.10 0.89 -23.01
C TYR A 799 -13.83 0.05 -22.95
N TRP A 800 -13.26 -0.17 -21.78
CA TRP A 800 -12.00 -0.90 -21.65
C TRP A 800 -12.26 -2.41 -21.65
N HIS A 801 -11.57 -3.15 -22.51
CA HIS A 801 -11.67 -4.62 -22.57
C HIS A 801 -10.44 -5.30 -21.96
N SER A 802 -9.33 -4.58 -21.79
CA SER A 802 -8.06 -5.13 -21.33
C SER A 802 -7.19 -4.10 -20.61
N VAL A 803 -6.35 -4.58 -19.69
CA VAL A 803 -5.32 -3.80 -18.97
C VAL A 803 -3.98 -4.50 -19.13
N PHE A 804 -2.96 -3.73 -19.45
CA PHE A 804 -1.59 -4.21 -19.68
C PHE A 804 -0.60 -3.43 -18.84
N ARG A 805 0.52 -4.08 -18.48
CA ARG A 805 1.70 -3.44 -17.91
C ARG A 805 2.75 -3.29 -19.01
N VAL A 806 2.97 -2.08 -19.46
CA VAL A 806 3.96 -1.77 -20.49
C VAL A 806 5.30 -1.48 -19.82
N PRO A 807 6.37 -2.23 -20.12
CA PRO A 807 7.70 -1.88 -19.63
C PRO A 807 8.14 -0.51 -20.16
N VAL A 808 8.64 0.32 -19.26
CA VAL A 808 9.23 1.63 -19.51
C VAL A 808 10.68 1.54 -19.06
N VAL A 809 11.58 1.41 -20.03
CA VAL A 809 13.03 1.32 -19.75
C VAL A 809 13.52 2.69 -19.30
N ARG A 810 14.29 2.73 -18.21
CA ARG A 810 14.98 3.94 -17.73
C ARG A 810 16.48 3.83 -18.02
N GLU A 811 17.13 4.99 -18.08
CA GLU A 811 18.59 5.26 -18.04
C GLU A 811 19.49 4.03 -18.08
N ALA A 812 20.44 4.02 -19.03
CA ALA A 812 21.33 2.91 -19.41
C ALA A 812 21.98 2.09 -18.25
N ASP A 813 21.97 2.59 -17.02
CA ASP A 813 22.57 1.96 -15.83
C ASP A 813 21.57 1.37 -14.81
N SER A 814 20.24 1.52 -15.00
CA SER A 814 19.28 1.00 -14.00
C SER A 814 18.76 -0.40 -14.39
N THR A 815 19.07 -1.40 -13.56
CA THR A 815 18.57 -2.78 -13.70
C THR A 815 17.08 -2.96 -13.37
N VAL A 816 16.41 -1.88 -12.94
CA VAL A 816 15.01 -1.92 -12.49
C VAL A 816 14.09 -1.45 -13.61
N LEU A 817 13.42 -2.41 -14.28
CA LEU A 817 12.33 -2.11 -15.22
C LEU A 817 11.19 -1.41 -14.49
N ARG A 818 10.74 -0.27 -15.03
CA ARG A 818 9.49 0.37 -14.60
C ARG A 818 8.36 -0.11 -15.51
N TYR A 819 7.13 -0.09 -15.01
CA TYR A 819 5.96 -0.44 -15.81
C TYR A 819 4.91 0.66 -15.69
N ASP A 820 4.38 1.08 -16.84
CA ASP A 820 3.18 1.90 -16.91
C ASP A 820 1.95 1.03 -17.20
N THR A 821 0.79 1.44 -16.69
CA THR A 821 -0.46 0.70 -16.90
C THR A 821 -1.18 1.27 -18.11
N VAL A 822 -1.55 0.41 -19.05
CA VAL A 822 -2.29 0.80 -20.25
C VAL A 822 -3.63 0.10 -20.31
N PHE A 823 -4.69 0.90 -20.39
CA PHE A 823 -6.05 0.45 -20.65
C PHE A 823 -6.26 0.43 -22.16
N SER A 824 -6.83 -0.65 -22.68
CA SER A 824 -7.11 -0.82 -24.11
C SER A 824 -8.56 -1.25 -24.31
N GLY A 825 -9.20 -0.67 -25.32
CA GLY A 825 -10.58 -0.95 -25.65
C GLY A 825 -10.95 -0.42 -27.03
N THR A 826 -12.19 -0.65 -27.44
CA THR A 826 -12.74 -0.07 -28.66
C THR A 826 -13.94 0.79 -28.38
N GLU A 827 -14.04 1.87 -29.14
CA GLU A 827 -15.14 2.80 -29.01
C GLU A 827 -15.50 3.36 -30.39
N TYR A 828 -16.76 3.18 -30.79
CA TYR A 828 -17.27 3.54 -32.12
C TYR A 828 -16.45 2.95 -33.28
N GLY A 829 -15.90 1.75 -33.07
CA GLY A 829 -15.06 1.04 -34.02
C GLY A 829 -13.60 1.53 -34.05
N SER A 830 -13.22 2.54 -33.28
CA SER A 830 -11.83 2.95 -33.13
C SER A 830 -11.15 2.20 -31.99
N TRP A 831 -9.90 1.80 -32.20
CA TRP A 831 -9.05 1.26 -31.14
C TRP A 831 -8.52 2.41 -30.29
N VAL A 832 -8.86 2.40 -29.00
CA VAL A 832 -8.55 3.48 -28.06
C VAL A 832 -7.77 2.95 -26.87
N VAL A 833 -6.83 3.76 -26.39
CA VAL A 833 -6.00 3.46 -25.23
C VAL A 833 -5.96 4.63 -24.25
N ALA A 834 -5.73 4.33 -22.98
CA ALA A 834 -5.37 5.31 -21.97
C ALA A 834 -4.18 4.78 -21.18
N MET A 835 -3.13 5.60 -21.04
CA MET A 835 -1.96 5.26 -20.24
C MET A 835 -2.03 5.98 -18.90
N ALA A 836 -2.04 5.21 -17.82
CA ALA A 836 -1.90 5.74 -16.46
C ALA A 836 -0.42 5.76 -16.10
N THR A 837 0.24 6.90 -16.29
CA THR A 837 1.63 7.07 -15.83
C THR A 837 1.68 7.35 -14.33
N LYS A 838 2.82 7.06 -13.71
CA LYS A 838 3.11 7.43 -12.31
C LYS A 838 2.85 8.93 -12.06
N GLY A 839 1.97 9.25 -11.10
CA GLY A 839 1.53 10.62 -10.77
C GLY A 839 0.19 11.05 -11.37
N GLY A 840 -0.39 10.26 -12.28
CA GLY A 840 -1.65 10.59 -12.97
C GLY A 840 -2.92 10.05 -12.31
N MET A 841 -2.95 9.68 -11.01
CA MET A 841 -4.18 9.23 -10.33
C MET A 841 -4.36 9.93 -8.98
N TYR A 842 -5.55 10.49 -8.72
CA TYR A 842 -5.96 11.05 -7.42
C TYR A 842 -6.12 9.96 -6.35
N LEU A 843 -6.09 10.38 -5.08
CA LEU A 843 -6.47 9.57 -3.92
C LEU A 843 -7.86 8.92 -4.04
N THR A 844 -8.76 9.49 -4.86
CA THR A 844 -10.11 8.99 -5.10
C THR A 844 -10.21 7.96 -6.23
N GLY A 845 -9.09 7.42 -6.73
CA GLY A 845 -9.06 6.49 -7.87
C GLY A 845 -9.42 7.12 -9.23
N LYS A 846 -9.65 8.43 -9.30
CA LYS A 846 -9.85 9.15 -10.57
C LYS A 846 -8.48 9.48 -11.17
N LEU A 847 -8.28 9.22 -12.46
CA LEU A 847 -7.08 9.71 -13.15
C LEU A 847 -7.02 11.25 -12.99
N LEU A 848 -5.89 11.76 -12.49
CA LEU A 848 -5.59 13.16 -12.16
C LEU A 848 -5.75 14.10 -13.36
N ASP A 849 -5.85 13.48 -14.53
CA ASP A 849 -5.97 14.09 -15.83
C ASP A 849 -6.66 13.08 -16.76
N ALA A 850 -7.99 12.92 -16.69
CA ALA A 850 -8.74 12.30 -17.80
C ALA A 850 -8.58 13.09 -19.11
N THR A 851 -7.91 14.23 -19.04
CA THR A 851 -7.39 15.07 -20.12
C THR A 851 -5.98 14.68 -20.60
N ARG A 852 -5.29 13.68 -20.03
CA ARG A 852 -4.34 12.92 -20.87
C ARG A 852 -5.16 12.25 -21.94
N PRO A 853 -4.96 12.60 -23.22
CA PRO A 853 -5.89 12.25 -24.25
C PRO A 853 -5.96 10.74 -24.31
N ARG A 854 -7.14 10.21 -24.03
CA ARG A 854 -7.58 8.97 -24.64
C ARG A 854 -7.04 8.97 -26.06
N GLN A 855 -6.11 8.08 -26.32
CA GLN A 855 -5.41 8.08 -27.58
C GLN A 855 -6.18 7.16 -28.52
N VAL A 856 -6.71 7.74 -29.58
CA VAL A 856 -7.25 6.96 -30.69
C VAL A 856 -6.05 6.46 -31.50
N LEU A 857 -5.78 5.17 -31.40
CA LEU A 857 -4.70 4.55 -32.16
C LEU A 857 -5.06 4.43 -33.63
N GLY A 858 -6.34 4.25 -33.94
CA GLY A 858 -6.86 4.29 -35.30
C GLY A 858 -8.20 3.59 -35.40
N LYS A 859 -8.69 3.42 -36.62
CA LYS A 859 -9.96 2.75 -36.91
C LYS A 859 -9.72 1.66 -37.96
N PRO A 860 -9.86 0.36 -37.64
CA PRO A 860 -9.91 -0.66 -38.67
C PRO A 860 -11.10 -0.42 -39.59
N TYR A 861 -10.99 -0.82 -40.85
CA TYR A 861 -12.06 -0.62 -41.81
C TYR A 861 -13.22 -1.60 -41.57
N LEU A 862 -12.92 -2.81 -41.10
CA LEU A 862 -13.90 -3.74 -40.52
C LEU A 862 -14.07 -3.55 -38.99
N GLN A 863 -15.33 -3.48 -38.53
CA GLN A 863 -15.60 -3.49 -37.08
C GLN A 863 -15.28 -4.88 -36.49
N PRO A 864 -14.48 -4.95 -35.41
CA PRO A 864 -14.14 -6.23 -34.82
C PRO A 864 -15.28 -6.75 -33.93
N VAL A 865 -15.64 -8.03 -34.08
CA VAL A 865 -16.82 -8.63 -33.42
C VAL A 865 -16.42 -9.41 -32.16
N ASN A 866 -15.16 -9.86 -32.07
CA ASN A 866 -14.59 -10.53 -30.91
C ASN A 866 -13.15 -10.08 -30.67
N GLU A 867 -12.99 -8.96 -29.98
CA GLU A 867 -11.68 -8.35 -29.74
C GLU A 867 -10.94 -8.98 -28.57
N ARG A 868 -9.64 -9.14 -28.76
CA ARG A 868 -8.69 -9.56 -27.76
C ARG A 868 -7.44 -8.74 -27.94
N CYS A 869 -7.15 -7.86 -27.00
CA CYS A 869 -5.88 -7.15 -26.99
C CYS A 869 -4.82 -8.06 -26.37
N LEU A 870 -3.60 -8.01 -26.90
CA LEU A 870 -2.40 -8.60 -26.35
C LEU A 870 -1.35 -7.51 -26.21
N LEU A 871 -0.49 -7.64 -25.21
CA LEU A 871 0.75 -6.88 -25.13
C LEU A 871 1.88 -7.75 -25.67
N ALA A 872 2.64 -7.25 -26.65
CA ALA A 872 3.99 -7.71 -26.91
C ALA A 872 4.97 -6.86 -26.12
N GLU A 873 5.79 -7.53 -25.33
CA GLU A 873 7.07 -6.97 -24.94
C GLU A 873 8.00 -7.07 -26.16
N LEU A 874 8.53 -5.93 -26.57
CA LEU A 874 9.52 -5.90 -27.63
C LEU A 874 10.87 -5.99 -26.96
N VAL A 875 11.49 -7.16 -27.07
CA VAL A 875 12.89 -7.38 -26.69
C VAL A 875 13.82 -6.74 -27.72
N THR A 876 13.53 -5.50 -28.12
CA THR A 876 14.47 -4.76 -28.95
C THR A 876 15.55 -4.19 -28.06
N SER A 877 16.81 -4.21 -28.51
CA SER A 877 17.88 -3.46 -27.87
C SER A 877 17.65 -1.94 -27.92
N ASP A 878 16.64 -1.46 -28.65
CA ASP A 878 16.28 -0.05 -28.71
C ASP A 878 15.35 0.29 -27.53
N PRO A 879 15.86 0.97 -26.48
CA PRO A 879 15.03 1.38 -25.34
C PRO A 879 13.95 2.40 -25.74
N GLU A 880 14.04 2.96 -26.96
CA GLU A 880 13.01 3.83 -27.52
C GLU A 880 11.72 3.07 -27.84
N PHE A 881 11.75 1.75 -28.08
CA PHE A 881 10.57 0.96 -28.46
C PHE A 881 10.41 -0.31 -27.62
N PRO A 882 10.11 -0.19 -26.32
CA PRO A 882 10.17 -1.34 -25.40
C PRO A 882 9.00 -2.32 -25.55
N ALA A 883 7.91 -1.94 -26.23
CA ALA A 883 6.70 -2.77 -26.32
C ALA A 883 5.81 -2.39 -27.52
N ALA A 884 4.88 -3.26 -27.85
CA ALA A 884 3.76 -2.99 -28.74
C ALA A 884 2.48 -3.55 -28.16
N LEU A 885 1.37 -2.84 -28.34
CA LEU A 885 0.05 -3.44 -28.20
C LEU A 885 -0.34 -4.08 -29.52
N VAL A 886 -1.03 -5.22 -29.44
CA VAL A 886 -1.61 -5.89 -30.59
C VAL A 886 -3.08 -6.16 -30.34
N LEU A 887 -3.92 -5.72 -31.27
CA LEU A 887 -5.34 -6.01 -31.32
C LEU A 887 -5.56 -7.24 -32.20
N LEU A 888 -6.08 -8.32 -31.63
CA LEU A 888 -6.53 -9.48 -32.38
C LEU A 888 -8.05 -9.53 -32.37
N SER A 889 -8.66 -9.72 -33.53
CA SER A 889 -10.07 -10.04 -33.67
C SER A 889 -10.24 -10.91 -34.89
N ASP A 890 -11.34 -11.64 -35.00
CA ASP A 890 -11.69 -12.50 -36.15
C ASP A 890 -11.49 -11.89 -37.56
N ARG A 891 -11.42 -10.56 -37.68
CA ARG A 891 -11.27 -9.83 -38.95
C ARG A 891 -10.11 -8.86 -39.00
N VAL A 892 -9.47 -8.58 -37.88
CA VAL A 892 -8.49 -7.48 -37.79
C VAL A 892 -7.31 -7.92 -36.93
N LEU A 893 -6.12 -7.72 -37.46
CA LEU A 893 -4.86 -7.71 -36.72
C LEU A 893 -4.37 -6.25 -36.66
N GLY A 894 -4.49 -5.62 -35.49
CA GLY A 894 -3.98 -4.29 -35.23
C GLY A 894 -2.66 -4.33 -34.45
N MET A 895 -1.76 -3.38 -34.67
CA MET A 895 -0.54 -3.22 -33.87
C MET A 895 -0.20 -1.75 -33.65
N ALA A 896 0.06 -1.37 -32.40
CA ALA A 896 0.50 -0.04 -32.01
C ALA A 896 1.77 -0.12 -31.16
N VAL A 897 2.85 0.49 -31.64
CA VAL A 897 4.16 0.46 -30.98
C VAL A 897 4.19 1.48 -29.83
N VAL A 898 4.81 1.13 -28.71
CA VAL A 898 5.11 2.06 -27.62
C VAL A 898 6.44 2.75 -27.93
N GLN A 899 6.45 4.08 -28.01
CA GLN A 899 7.64 4.89 -28.14
C GLN A 899 7.95 5.64 -26.82
N CYS A 900 9.17 5.49 -26.32
CA CYS A 900 9.69 6.18 -25.14
C CYS A 900 10.85 7.08 -25.54
N LEU A 901 10.70 8.41 -25.48
CA LEU A 901 11.77 9.30 -25.91
C LEU A 901 12.85 9.41 -24.82
N PRO A 902 14.15 9.30 -25.17
CA PRO A 902 15.25 9.21 -24.19
C PRO A 902 15.43 10.44 -23.28
N ASN A 903 14.85 11.59 -23.62
CA ASN A 903 15.02 12.85 -22.87
C ASN A 903 13.72 13.42 -22.27
N SER A 904 12.55 12.84 -22.52
CA SER A 904 11.27 13.44 -22.09
C SER A 904 10.78 12.80 -20.79
N GLN A 905 11.39 13.11 -19.64
CA GLN A 905 10.89 12.80 -18.29
C GLN A 905 10.06 11.50 -18.14
N ASN A 906 10.47 10.39 -18.77
CA ASN A 906 9.78 9.09 -18.75
C ASN A 906 8.34 9.07 -19.33
N GLN A 907 8.00 9.91 -20.32
CA GLN A 907 6.72 9.81 -21.02
C GLN A 907 6.85 8.90 -22.24
N CYS A 908 6.35 7.67 -22.11
CA CYS A 908 6.07 6.82 -23.26
C CYS A 908 4.71 7.16 -23.86
N HIS A 909 4.58 7.01 -25.17
CA HIS A 909 3.31 7.12 -25.88
C HIS A 909 3.15 5.98 -26.88
N LEU A 910 1.91 5.61 -27.19
CA LEU A 910 1.66 4.67 -28.27
C LEU A 910 1.72 5.43 -29.60
N LEU A 911 2.18 4.79 -30.66
CA LEU A 911 2.07 5.30 -32.02
C LEU A 911 0.71 4.93 -32.59
N PRO A 912 0.25 5.63 -33.65
CA PRO A 912 -0.91 5.17 -34.41
C PRO A 912 -0.81 3.69 -34.76
N ALA A 913 -1.93 2.98 -34.63
CA ALA A 913 -2.02 1.58 -34.95
C ALA A 913 -2.05 1.35 -36.45
N PHE A 914 -1.47 0.23 -36.86
CA PHE A 914 -1.62 -0.34 -38.17
C PHE A 914 -2.61 -1.49 -38.11
N PHE A 915 -3.41 -1.68 -39.15
CA PHE A 915 -4.41 -2.74 -39.21
C PHE A 915 -4.23 -3.57 -40.47
N HIS A 916 -4.23 -4.89 -40.32
CA HIS A 916 -4.36 -5.86 -41.41
C HIS A 916 -5.74 -6.50 -41.35
N GLU A 917 -6.44 -6.52 -42.48
CA GLU A 917 -7.81 -7.01 -42.57
C GLU A 917 -7.87 -8.47 -43.03
N ASP A 918 -8.84 -9.21 -42.50
CA ASP A 918 -9.05 -10.64 -42.74
C ASP A 918 -7.79 -11.54 -42.63
N PRO A 919 -6.87 -11.32 -41.66
CA PRO A 919 -5.66 -12.12 -41.54
C PRO A 919 -5.98 -13.61 -41.34
N TYR A 920 -7.15 -13.93 -40.80
CA TYR A 920 -7.62 -15.29 -40.50
C TYR A 920 -7.85 -16.12 -41.76
N ARG A 921 -8.41 -15.48 -42.80
CA ARG A 921 -8.67 -16.15 -44.08
C ARG A 921 -7.35 -16.48 -44.78
N GLU A 922 -6.38 -15.57 -44.69
CA GLU A 922 -5.05 -15.73 -45.29
C GLU A 922 -4.19 -16.73 -44.51
N LEU A 923 -4.27 -16.71 -43.18
CA LEU A 923 -3.46 -17.54 -42.29
C LEU A 923 -4.07 -18.93 -42.00
N GLY A 924 -5.32 -19.17 -42.41
CA GLY A 924 -6.06 -20.38 -42.04
C GLY A 924 -6.26 -20.52 -40.51
N LEU A 925 -6.23 -19.41 -39.78
CA LEU A 925 -6.49 -19.37 -38.35
C LEU A 925 -7.99 -19.34 -38.18
N ALA A 926 -8.62 -20.42 -37.74
CA ALA A 926 -10.05 -20.35 -37.44
C ALA A 926 -10.31 -19.82 -36.02
N GLN A 927 -9.33 -19.92 -35.11
CA GLN A 927 -9.43 -19.46 -33.73
C GLN A 927 -8.03 -19.08 -33.19
N MET A 928 -7.77 -17.80 -32.94
CA MET A 928 -6.54 -17.33 -32.28
C MET A 928 -6.67 -17.48 -30.76
N GLN A 929 -6.53 -18.70 -30.26
CA GLN A 929 -6.52 -18.93 -28.82
C GLN A 929 -5.12 -18.74 -28.22
N ASP A 930 -4.07 -19.10 -28.96
CA ASP A 930 -2.68 -19.18 -28.48
C ASP A 930 -1.71 -18.49 -29.45
N VAL A 931 -1.49 -17.21 -29.20
CA VAL A 931 -0.60 -16.35 -29.98
C VAL A 931 0.59 -15.98 -29.12
N VAL A 932 1.79 -16.16 -29.65
CA VAL A 932 3.02 -15.71 -29.01
C VAL A 932 3.67 -14.69 -29.92
N MET A 933 3.98 -13.52 -29.37
CA MET A 933 4.67 -12.48 -30.12
C MET A 933 6.09 -12.33 -29.56
N HIS A 934 7.03 -12.15 -30.47
CA HIS A 934 8.46 -11.99 -30.17
C HIS A 934 8.98 -10.78 -30.92
N ALA A 935 9.82 -9.96 -30.29
CA ALA A 935 10.60 -8.97 -31.03
C ALA A 935 11.49 -9.67 -32.05
N ALA A 936 11.63 -9.09 -33.23
CA ALA A 936 12.50 -9.66 -34.24
C ALA A 936 13.98 -9.47 -33.89
N ASP A 937 14.84 -10.29 -34.49
CA ASP A 937 16.25 -9.93 -34.66
C ASP A 937 16.35 -8.53 -35.28
N LEU A 938 17.37 -7.74 -34.92
CA LEU A 938 17.63 -6.35 -35.34
C LEU A 938 17.95 -6.18 -36.85
N ARG A 939 17.32 -6.95 -37.73
CA ARG A 939 17.40 -6.80 -39.17
C ARG A 939 16.61 -5.56 -39.58
N ALA A 940 17.12 -4.83 -40.58
CA ALA A 940 16.48 -3.62 -41.09
C ALA A 940 15.00 -3.86 -41.40
N GLY A 941 14.14 -3.05 -40.79
CA GLY A 941 12.69 -3.09 -40.97
C GLY A 941 11.95 -4.17 -40.19
N HIS A 942 12.57 -5.24 -39.71
CA HIS A 942 11.81 -6.26 -38.96
C HIS A 942 11.55 -5.78 -37.52
N PHE A 943 10.27 -5.62 -37.18
CA PHE A 943 9.81 -5.12 -35.90
C PHE A 943 9.52 -6.25 -34.90
N ALA A 944 8.56 -7.10 -35.25
CA ALA A 944 8.12 -8.20 -34.42
C ALA A 944 7.72 -9.39 -35.30
N THR A 945 7.67 -10.56 -34.69
CA THR A 945 7.09 -11.76 -35.29
C THR A 945 5.99 -12.27 -34.39
N LEU A 946 4.79 -12.35 -34.93
CA LEU A 946 3.68 -13.05 -34.31
C LEU A 946 3.69 -14.49 -34.78
N LEU A 947 3.70 -15.40 -33.82
CA LEU A 947 3.58 -16.84 -34.01
C LEU A 947 2.19 -17.26 -33.57
N ALA A 948 1.49 -18.00 -34.41
CA ALA A 948 0.18 -18.58 -34.11
C ALA A 948 0.14 -20.04 -34.57
N VAL A 949 -0.82 -20.82 -34.06
CA VAL A 949 -1.05 -22.20 -34.50
C VAL A 949 -2.35 -22.25 -35.31
N ASN A 950 -2.31 -22.80 -36.52
CA ASN A 950 -3.51 -22.97 -37.35
C ASN A 950 -4.31 -24.24 -36.98
N GLN A 951 -5.46 -24.47 -37.61
CA GLN A 951 -6.26 -25.67 -37.34
C GLN A 951 -5.57 -27.00 -37.69
N ALA A 952 -4.67 -26.98 -38.67
CA ALA A 952 -3.86 -28.13 -39.07
C ALA A 952 -2.74 -28.44 -38.06
N GLY A 953 -2.47 -27.51 -37.13
CA GLY A 953 -1.39 -27.57 -36.15
C GLY A 953 -0.03 -27.15 -36.68
N ASP A 954 0.00 -26.45 -37.82
CA ASP A 954 1.19 -25.76 -38.30
C ASP A 954 1.37 -24.45 -37.53
N VAL A 955 2.63 -24.09 -37.30
CA VAL A 955 2.97 -22.79 -36.74
C VAL A 955 3.02 -21.78 -37.90
N GLN A 956 2.12 -20.80 -37.82
CA GLN A 956 2.05 -19.65 -38.70
C GLN A 956 2.94 -18.54 -38.17
N ARG A 957 3.72 -17.96 -39.08
CA ARG A 957 4.59 -16.83 -38.83
C ARG A 957 4.05 -15.60 -39.55
N VAL A 958 3.79 -14.56 -38.78
CA VAL A 958 3.42 -13.23 -39.23
C VAL A 958 4.55 -12.28 -38.84
N ALA A 959 5.41 -11.95 -39.80
CA ALA A 959 6.47 -10.98 -39.57
C ALA A 959 5.95 -9.57 -39.88
N PHE A 960 6.15 -8.64 -38.95
CA PHE A 960 5.90 -7.22 -39.14
C PHE A 960 7.19 -6.56 -39.62
N LYS A 961 7.21 -6.12 -40.89
CA LYS A 961 8.39 -5.50 -41.49
C LYS A 961 8.06 -4.11 -42.03
N ALA A 962 8.83 -3.10 -41.67
CA ALA A 962 8.87 -1.83 -42.35
C ALA A 962 9.67 -1.96 -43.65
N ASP A 963 9.17 -1.36 -44.73
CA ASP A 963 9.90 -1.20 -45.98
C ASP A 963 11.05 -0.19 -45.82
N CYS A 964 12.17 -0.65 -45.27
CA CYS A 964 13.33 0.17 -45.02
C CYS A 964 14.25 0.29 -46.24
N PRO A 965 14.70 1.51 -46.61
CA PRO A 965 15.73 1.69 -47.62
C PRO A 965 17.03 0.97 -47.25
N ALA A 966 17.83 0.62 -48.25
CA ALA A 966 19.18 0.11 -48.01
C ALA A 966 20.00 1.07 -47.12
N ARG A 967 20.91 0.52 -46.30
CA ARG A 967 21.74 1.26 -45.33
C ARG A 967 20.95 1.96 -44.21
N THR A 968 19.87 1.33 -43.78
CA THR A 968 19.14 1.73 -42.58
C THR A 968 18.98 0.53 -41.65
N PHE A 969 18.65 0.78 -40.38
CA PHE A 969 18.42 -0.25 -39.37
C PHE A 969 17.25 0.10 -38.45
N GLY A 970 16.80 -0.91 -37.70
CA GLY A 970 15.75 -0.76 -36.70
C GLY A 970 14.37 -0.44 -37.28
N ILE A 971 13.46 -0.10 -36.38
CA ILE A 971 12.02 0.02 -36.63
C ILE A 971 11.69 1.25 -37.49
N TRP A 972 12.51 2.29 -37.39
CA TRP A 972 12.33 3.57 -38.09
C TRP A 972 13.22 3.75 -39.30
N CYS A 973 13.89 2.67 -39.73
CA CYS A 973 14.87 2.76 -40.80
C CYS A 973 15.88 3.89 -40.50
N LYS A 974 16.40 3.91 -39.26
CA LYS A 974 17.42 4.88 -38.85
C LYS A 974 18.64 4.68 -39.76
N PRO A 975 19.28 5.76 -40.25
CA PRO A 975 20.43 5.62 -41.14
C PRO A 975 21.55 4.88 -40.42
N CYS A 976 22.22 3.98 -41.13
CA CYS A 976 23.43 3.33 -40.64
C CYS A 976 24.56 4.33 -40.42
N HIS A 977 25.58 3.93 -39.65
CA HIS A 977 26.83 4.66 -39.61
C HIS A 977 27.40 4.81 -41.03
N GLY A 978 28.00 5.96 -41.33
CA GLY A 978 28.49 6.28 -42.68
C GLY A 978 29.55 5.32 -43.24
N SER A 979 30.19 4.53 -42.37
CA SER A 979 31.15 3.49 -42.76
C SER A 979 30.49 2.16 -43.19
N CYS A 980 29.20 1.96 -42.94
CA CYS A 980 28.52 0.69 -43.25
C CYS A 980 28.14 0.63 -44.73
N LEU A 981 28.97 -0.04 -45.54
CA LEU A 981 28.76 -0.15 -46.99
C LEU A 981 27.62 -1.12 -47.35
N GLY A 982 27.46 -2.21 -46.60
CA GLY A 982 26.52 -3.33 -46.85
C GLY A 982 25.26 -3.35 -45.99
N GLY A 983 25.15 -2.49 -44.98
CA GLY A 983 24.07 -2.47 -44.00
C GLY A 983 24.59 -2.45 -42.57
N CYS A 984 23.70 -2.33 -41.60
CA CYS A 984 24.05 -2.31 -40.19
C CYS A 984 22.91 -2.89 -39.33
N THR A 985 23.26 -3.35 -38.14
CA THR A 985 22.28 -3.73 -37.09
C THR A 985 22.07 -2.63 -36.05
N GLY A 986 22.77 -1.51 -36.18
CA GLY A 986 22.83 -0.44 -35.19
C GLY A 986 23.48 0.84 -35.72
N PRO A 987 23.46 1.93 -34.92
CA PRO A 987 23.89 3.24 -35.37
C PRO A 987 25.41 3.41 -35.42
N THR A 988 26.18 2.48 -34.85
CA THR A 988 27.64 2.65 -34.68
C THR A 988 28.42 1.92 -35.76
N SER A 989 29.68 2.28 -35.95
CA SER A 989 30.56 1.58 -36.89
C SER A 989 30.81 0.11 -36.50
N ALA A 990 30.66 -0.24 -35.22
CA ALA A 990 30.78 -1.62 -34.75
C ALA A 990 29.57 -2.49 -35.17
N ASP A 991 28.45 -1.85 -35.52
CA ASP A 991 27.22 -2.52 -35.94
C ASP A 991 27.14 -2.73 -37.45
N CYS A 992 28.20 -2.41 -38.20
CA CYS A 992 28.22 -2.65 -39.64
C CYS A 992 28.21 -4.15 -39.93
N VAL A 993 27.29 -4.58 -40.77
CA VAL A 993 27.28 -5.95 -41.30
C VAL A 993 28.22 -5.98 -42.50
N VAL A 994 29.19 -6.88 -42.48
CA VAL A 994 30.18 -7.07 -43.56
C VAL A 994 29.54 -7.73 -44.77
#